data_AF-A0A523ELX5-F1
#
_entry.id   AF-A0A523ELX5-F1
#
_cell.length_a   1.000
_cell.length_b   1.000
_cell.length_c   1.000
_cell.angle_alpha   90.00
_cell.angle_beta   90.00
_cell.angle_gamma   90.00
#
_symmetry.space_group_name_H-M   'P 1'
#
loop_
_entity.id
_entity.type
_entity.pdbx_description
1 polymer ?
#
loop_
_entity_poly.entity_id
_entity_poly.type
_entity_poly.pdbx_seq_one_letter_code
_entity_poly.pdbx_strand_id
1 'polypeptide(L)'
;MSIPTFWMVGLWLLLATTTHAQLFSVEMVTVSATDEQPGGPAYDYEMGVFEIDNTRFAAFLNDAEFHNEIQNPGFGDERGANMLFRLSPFSGDVGLIVGDSSDSDAIFDISRSLLVYTPANPVGLRYSSVAGKRNHAIVGVSWIGAVKFSNWLTIDHGIGLTERCYIEGESELDWFPRTIGSEIGGTQATTNAVRDLNDAERAALVNDCRGYRLPMDQGGTAVGSVNAVPRPFNEWYKAASFDPDAPDAPRVAFAGSFEEHVVPADHWIHAYGRDPLTNLDANFRDSGDPFDDPDPAVYATTPVGYYDGTNHGGVFQTNPNNNRYGIFDMSGNVWELLNDQVTITDSLTPDHAIVGGSYRSNVRQVASANRGDIGPGTTRPVVGFRVLRVTSGSCVVPTGVPDLSLNKLGPDVVLDWTVLPDTTTYDVVRGELSVLRASGGDFSQATAECIADDEPTNSVTFAGDPAAGDAFWFLVRGADCGGGTYETGSISQSGLRDAEIEASGSACPAVSSLSYDVQILAQSGDEPPQRMGESFTTFTDPDLNDAGQVVFKGNFDGPLSGNEGIYTWDPVAETLQRTVDDSFDFSPPGQSGATSWTGFSPPLLNEAGHVFFHGNFSFGDNSQGLYVFTDPGEAVIFDDNPLQSVPGQPAAQGFTVFPFSAGVLPLLSDNDFGVTAAHYDDAVFIDHEGVYLGDSASGIVRVADDTISPPGQAGSSFVGFDLFMSMNAGGDVAMHAEYGVGGHGMYRFVRASGTLLRVADGSLVPPGQAITASFSVIDGSPSMNDTGAVAFHASFTNGTGDQGIYLGDGVGPLTRVLDNSGSFAVPGRPGASFLTLGVPALNASGDVVFSATFTGGSGVFLAAGGALTAILDLADSVPGQPGATFFAVGSVSVTASGHVAFTARYSGGVGDEGLYLHDGTDLVRVIDESDASLGLTMTNLHMLTTTGSSGGADGKPNALNSSDSIAFRASLAGGAEAVLLATVGSE
;
A
#
# COMPACT_ATOMS: atom_id res chain seq x y z
N MET A 1 -40.24 62.50 -5.72
CA MET A 1 -39.91 61.50 -4.68
C MET A 1 -40.14 60.14 -5.31
N SER A 2 -39.12 59.58 -5.93
CA SER A 2 -39.16 58.27 -6.62
C SER A 2 -37.76 57.91 -7.08
N ILE A 3 -37.13 56.93 -6.44
CA ILE A 3 -35.99 56.16 -6.96
C ILE A 3 -36.25 54.70 -6.56
N PRO A 4 -36.07 53.73 -7.47
CA PRO A 4 -36.51 52.35 -7.27
C PRO A 4 -35.49 51.49 -6.52
N THR A 5 -36.03 50.44 -5.90
CA THR A 5 -35.39 49.34 -5.18
C THR A 5 -34.52 48.47 -6.09
N PHE A 6 -33.26 48.26 -5.69
CA PHE A 6 -32.40 47.19 -6.20
C PHE A 6 -32.71 45.89 -5.42
N TRP A 7 -32.83 44.78 -6.15
CA TRP A 7 -32.86 43.42 -5.62
C TRP A 7 -31.43 43.00 -5.25
N MET A 8 -31.23 42.58 -4.00
CA MET A 8 -30.04 41.85 -3.55
C MET A 8 -30.39 40.36 -3.63
N VAL A 9 -29.72 39.64 -4.51
CA VAL A 9 -29.76 38.17 -4.58
C VAL A 9 -28.94 37.65 -3.40
N GLY A 10 -29.58 36.83 -2.55
CA GLY A 10 -28.92 36.13 -1.46
C GLY A 10 -27.97 35.08 -2.01
N LEU A 11 -26.69 35.26 -1.76
CA LEU A 11 -25.64 34.26 -1.93
C LEU A 11 -25.84 33.23 -0.81
N TRP A 12 -26.36 32.05 -1.13
CA TRP A 12 -26.24 30.88 -0.27
C TRP A 12 -24.81 30.39 -0.41
N LEU A 13 -23.99 30.67 0.60
CA LEU A 13 -22.68 30.05 0.78
C LEU A 13 -22.96 28.58 1.10
N LEU A 14 -22.77 27.67 0.13
CA LEU A 14 -22.55 26.27 0.45
C LEU A 14 -21.21 26.21 1.16
N LEU A 15 -21.24 25.93 2.46
CA LEU A 15 -20.08 25.41 3.18
C LEU A 15 -19.78 24.05 2.56
N ALA A 16 -18.74 23.99 1.72
CA ALA A 16 -18.10 22.73 1.37
C ALA A 16 -17.53 22.17 2.67
N THR A 17 -18.12 21.08 3.15
CA THR A 17 -17.48 20.20 4.13
C THR A 17 -16.36 19.49 3.39
N THR A 18 -15.14 19.97 3.56
CA THR A 18 -13.90 19.30 3.13
C THR A 18 -13.75 18.00 3.89
N THR A 19 -13.86 16.87 3.20
CA THR A 19 -13.55 15.53 3.71
C THR A 19 -12.07 15.26 3.50
N HIS A 20 -11.29 15.22 4.60
CA HIS A 20 -9.88 14.80 4.59
C HIS A 20 -9.81 13.29 4.29
N ALA A 21 -9.32 12.89 3.12
CA ALA A 21 -9.02 11.49 2.79
C ALA A 21 -7.66 11.37 2.10
N GLN A 22 -6.58 11.50 2.88
CA GLN A 22 -5.35 10.75 2.63
C GLN A 22 -5.31 9.66 3.69
N LEU A 23 -5.24 8.39 3.29
CA LEU A 23 -4.93 7.32 4.24
C LEU A 23 -3.45 7.46 4.59
N PHE A 24 -3.16 7.78 5.83
CA PHE A 24 -1.81 7.72 6.37
C PHE A 24 -1.25 6.29 6.23
N SER A 25 0.07 6.11 6.18
CA SER A 25 0.65 4.75 6.15
C SER A 25 1.85 4.62 7.11
N VAL A 26 1.83 3.51 7.87
CA VAL A 26 2.93 3.05 8.72
C VAL A 26 3.40 1.72 8.15
N GLU A 27 4.68 1.62 7.84
CA GLU A 27 5.27 0.36 7.40
C GLU A 27 5.30 -0.62 8.57
N MET A 28 4.72 -1.80 8.39
CA MET A 28 4.57 -2.82 9.43
C MET A 28 5.17 -4.14 8.97
N VAL A 29 5.67 -4.94 9.91
CA VAL A 29 6.12 -6.30 9.67
C VAL A 29 5.49 -7.28 10.64
N THR A 30 5.18 -8.48 10.17
CA THR A 30 4.59 -9.55 10.98
C THR A 30 5.65 -10.20 11.86
N VAL A 31 5.39 -10.25 13.17
CA VAL A 31 6.10 -11.10 14.12
C VAL A 31 5.26 -12.34 14.36
N SER A 32 5.68 -13.48 13.80
CA SER A 32 4.81 -14.65 13.73
C SER A 32 4.73 -15.43 15.05
N ALA A 33 3.55 -15.97 15.35
CA ALA A 33 3.33 -17.00 16.36
C ALA A 33 4.14 -18.27 16.08
N THR A 34 4.43 -18.56 14.82
CA THR A 34 5.18 -19.76 14.40
C THR A 34 6.65 -19.70 14.79
N ASP A 35 7.20 -18.51 15.04
CA ASP A 35 8.46 -18.32 15.73
C ASP A 35 8.23 -18.58 17.24
N GLU A 36 8.15 -19.87 17.59
CA GLU A 36 7.78 -20.40 18.91
C GLU A 36 8.79 -20.02 20.02
N GLN A 37 8.73 -18.77 20.49
CA GLN A 37 9.48 -18.33 21.67
C GLN A 37 8.93 -19.04 22.92
N PRO A 38 9.74 -19.87 23.62
CA PRO A 38 9.25 -20.57 24.81
C PRO A 38 8.81 -19.60 25.90
N GLY A 39 7.51 -19.59 26.20
CA GLY A 39 6.92 -18.70 27.20
C GLY A 39 6.65 -17.27 26.71
N GLY A 40 6.88 -16.97 25.43
CA GLY A 40 6.60 -15.69 24.78
C GLY A 40 5.20 -15.57 24.16
N PRO A 41 4.92 -14.47 23.43
CA PRO A 41 3.72 -14.32 22.61
C PRO A 41 3.53 -15.46 21.60
N ALA A 42 2.33 -16.05 21.63
CA ALA A 42 1.92 -17.18 20.81
C ALA A 42 0.81 -16.81 19.80
N TYR A 43 0.80 -15.56 19.36
CA TYR A 43 -0.13 -14.99 18.39
C TYR A 43 0.65 -14.12 17.40
N ASP A 44 0.12 -13.99 16.18
CA ASP A 44 0.69 -13.10 15.17
C ASP A 44 0.35 -11.65 15.53
N TYR A 45 1.27 -10.74 15.27
CA TYR A 45 1.02 -9.31 15.32
C TYR A 45 1.92 -8.57 14.34
N GLU A 46 1.44 -7.44 13.86
CA GLU A 46 2.20 -6.53 13.03
C GLU A 46 2.78 -5.41 13.88
N MET A 47 4.09 -5.19 13.78
CA MET A 47 4.80 -4.11 14.46
C MET A 47 5.39 -3.15 13.44
N GLY A 48 5.35 -1.85 13.73
CA GLY A 48 5.99 -0.85 12.88
C GLY A 48 7.47 -1.17 12.68
N VAL A 49 7.92 -1.17 11.41
CA VAL A 49 9.32 -1.41 11.04
C VAL A 49 10.21 -0.35 11.68
N PHE A 50 9.72 0.88 11.73
CA PHE A 50 10.40 2.06 12.29
C PHE A 50 9.63 2.66 13.48
N GLU A 51 10.30 3.52 14.25
CA GLU A 51 9.63 4.44 15.15
C GLU A 51 8.77 5.44 14.34
N ILE A 52 7.72 6.01 14.95
CA ILE A 52 6.95 7.08 14.30
C ILE A 52 7.87 8.28 14.08
N ASP A 53 7.89 8.84 12.87
CA ASP A 53 8.73 9.99 12.53
C ASP A 53 8.01 11.34 12.69
N ASN A 54 8.77 12.43 12.52
CA ASN A 54 8.26 13.80 12.62
C ASN A 54 7.21 14.14 11.55
N THR A 55 7.36 13.64 10.33
CA THR A 55 6.37 13.89 9.25
C THR A 55 5.03 13.30 9.62
N ARG A 56 5.05 12.04 10.05
CA ARG A 56 3.91 11.26 10.48
C ARG A 56 3.20 11.89 11.68
N PHE A 57 3.94 12.28 12.71
CA PHE A 57 3.33 12.92 13.87
C PHE A 57 2.79 14.33 13.58
N ALA A 58 3.44 15.09 12.68
CA ALA A 58 2.96 16.41 12.28
C ALA A 58 1.62 16.33 11.51
N ALA A 59 1.43 15.33 10.66
CA ALA A 59 0.17 15.10 9.97
C ALA A 59 -0.97 14.79 10.95
N PHE A 60 -0.74 13.92 11.94
CA PHE A 60 -1.68 13.69 13.05
C PHE A 60 -2.06 14.99 13.77
N LEU A 61 -1.09 15.80 14.19
CA LEU A 61 -1.38 17.04 14.92
C LEU A 61 -2.18 18.03 14.07
N ASN A 62 -1.87 18.11 12.79
CA ASN A 62 -2.57 18.96 11.82
C ASN A 62 -4.03 18.48 11.64
N ASP A 63 -4.25 17.20 11.38
CA ASP A 63 -5.61 16.63 11.22
C ASP A 63 -6.43 16.83 12.50
N ALA A 64 -5.87 16.49 13.66
CA ALA A 64 -6.53 16.69 14.93
C ALA A 64 -6.82 18.17 15.24
N GLU A 65 -5.95 19.10 14.84
CA GLU A 65 -6.19 20.55 14.97
C GLU A 65 -7.36 21.01 14.11
N PHE A 66 -7.42 20.54 12.86
CA PHE A 66 -8.49 20.85 11.92
C PHE A 66 -9.87 20.39 12.44
N HIS A 67 -9.94 19.15 12.91
CA HIS A 67 -11.13 18.53 13.46
C HIS A 67 -11.60 19.17 14.78
N ASN A 68 -10.68 19.78 15.53
CA ASN A 68 -10.99 20.48 16.78
C ASN A 68 -11.41 21.95 16.58
N GLU A 69 -10.71 22.70 15.72
CA GLU A 69 -10.92 24.16 15.57
C GLU A 69 -11.96 24.56 14.51
N ILE A 70 -12.13 23.78 13.44
CA ILE A 70 -12.97 24.18 12.28
C ILE A 70 -14.29 23.42 12.21
N GLN A 71 -14.28 22.10 12.39
CA GLN A 71 -15.51 21.30 12.20
C GLN A 71 -16.48 21.35 13.39
N ASN A 72 -15.99 21.47 14.64
CA ASN A 72 -16.85 21.47 15.83
C ASN A 72 -16.30 22.35 16.97
N PRO A 73 -16.49 23.69 16.94
CA PRO A 73 -15.93 24.59 17.94
C PRO A 73 -16.51 24.31 19.34
N GLY A 74 -15.74 23.59 20.15
CA GLY A 74 -16.01 23.33 21.56
C GLY A 74 -15.76 21.90 22.04
N PHE A 75 -15.73 20.88 21.17
CA PHE A 75 -15.57 19.48 21.58
C PHE A 75 -14.83 18.56 20.58
N GLY A 76 -14.52 19.00 19.35
CA GLY A 76 -13.92 18.15 18.30
C GLY A 76 -14.79 16.94 17.91
N ASP A 77 -14.42 16.21 16.86
CA ASP A 77 -14.89 14.84 16.64
C ASP A 77 -13.83 13.82 17.09
N GLU A 78 -14.03 12.53 16.85
CA GLU A 78 -13.15 11.48 17.35
C GLU A 78 -11.67 11.61 16.92
N ARG A 79 -11.38 12.32 15.83
CA ARG A 79 -9.99 12.61 15.38
C ARG A 79 -9.33 13.70 16.23
N GLY A 80 -10.07 14.76 16.59
CA GLY A 80 -9.56 15.91 17.37
C GLY A 80 -9.96 15.98 18.84
N ALA A 81 -10.87 15.11 19.30
CA ALA A 81 -11.47 15.14 20.64
C ALA A 81 -10.42 14.96 21.75
N ASN A 82 -10.70 15.53 22.92
CA ASN A 82 -9.88 15.51 24.13
C ASN A 82 -8.50 16.20 24.00
N MET A 83 -8.18 16.78 22.85
CA MET A 83 -6.96 17.56 22.64
C MET A 83 -7.24 19.05 22.86
N LEU A 84 -6.28 19.76 23.44
CA LEU A 84 -6.31 21.21 23.62
C LEU A 84 -5.07 21.81 22.96
N PHE A 85 -5.26 22.38 21.78
CA PHE A 85 -4.27 23.20 21.10
C PHE A 85 -4.20 24.56 21.82
N ARG A 86 -3.10 24.82 22.54
CA ARG A 86 -3.04 25.98 23.44
C ARG A 86 -3.13 27.29 22.65
N LEU A 87 -4.20 28.07 22.88
CA LEU A 87 -4.48 29.37 22.26
C LEU A 87 -3.51 30.52 22.65
N SER A 88 -2.37 30.22 23.28
CA SER A 88 -1.28 31.21 23.34
C SER A 88 -0.66 31.25 21.94
N PRO A 89 -0.62 32.39 21.24
CA PRO A 89 -0.38 32.46 19.79
C PRO A 89 1.00 32.00 19.30
N PHE A 90 1.80 31.33 20.15
CA PHE A 90 3.18 30.94 19.87
C PHE A 90 3.61 29.59 20.47
N SER A 91 2.76 28.84 21.19
CA SER A 91 3.29 27.71 21.97
C SER A 91 3.45 26.41 21.20
N GLY A 92 2.61 26.06 20.21
CA GLY A 92 2.66 24.76 19.51
C GLY A 92 2.47 23.51 20.40
N ASP A 93 2.38 23.69 21.72
CA ASP A 93 2.08 22.61 22.67
C ASP A 93 0.63 22.17 22.59
N VAL A 94 0.43 20.87 22.80
CA VAL A 94 -0.90 20.24 22.89
C VAL A 94 -1.06 19.60 24.26
N GLY A 95 -2.15 19.92 24.95
CA GLY A 95 -2.50 19.35 26.25
C GLY A 95 -3.87 18.70 26.27
N LEU A 96 -4.29 18.20 27.42
CA LEU A 96 -5.67 17.79 27.67
C LEU A 96 -6.58 18.99 27.99
N ILE A 97 -7.90 18.78 27.93
CA ILE A 97 -8.94 19.83 28.09
C ILE A 97 -9.14 20.26 29.56
N VAL A 98 -8.51 19.61 30.56
CA VAL A 98 -8.73 19.93 31.99
C VAL A 98 -8.08 21.23 32.45
N GLY A 99 -8.86 22.00 33.23
CA GLY A 99 -8.56 23.35 33.67
C GLY A 99 -7.36 23.51 34.60
N ASP A 100 -6.69 24.65 34.45
CA ASP A 100 -5.87 25.33 35.47
C ASP A 100 -4.94 24.42 36.28
N SER A 101 -3.83 23.98 35.68
CA SER A 101 -2.52 24.09 36.33
C SER A 101 -1.38 23.79 35.36
N SER A 102 -0.21 24.29 35.69
CA SER A 102 0.86 24.62 34.77
C SER A 102 1.89 23.52 34.49
N ASP A 103 1.66 22.22 34.78
CA ASP A 103 2.75 21.23 34.57
C ASP A 103 2.45 19.71 34.64
N SER A 104 1.30 19.17 34.18
CA SER A 104 1.15 17.69 34.18
C SER A 104 0.47 16.99 32.99
N ASP A 105 -0.35 17.65 32.18
CA ASP A 105 -1.21 16.90 31.25
C ASP A 105 -0.87 17.22 29.77
N ALA A 106 0.37 16.92 29.36
CA ALA A 106 0.83 17.14 27.99
C ALA A 106 0.52 15.95 27.10
N ILE A 107 0.01 16.23 25.89
CA ILE A 107 -0.06 15.28 24.76
C ILE A 107 1.23 15.40 23.95
N PHE A 108 1.66 16.64 23.72
CA PHE A 108 2.84 16.98 22.94
C PHE A 108 3.45 18.30 23.42
N ASP A 109 4.78 18.31 23.54
CA ASP A 109 5.56 19.50 23.88
C ASP A 109 6.52 19.82 22.74
N ILE A 110 6.24 20.91 22.03
CA ILE A 110 7.01 21.25 20.84
C ILE A 110 8.44 21.65 21.20
N SER A 111 8.65 22.23 22.39
CA SER A 111 9.97 22.68 22.84
C SER A 111 10.93 21.51 23.03
N ARG A 112 10.40 20.29 23.21
CA ARG A 112 11.11 19.01 23.35
C ARG A 112 11.13 18.17 22.07
N SER A 113 10.68 18.73 20.95
CA SER A 113 10.46 18.02 19.69
C SER A 113 11.34 18.52 18.55
N LEU A 114 11.28 17.82 17.42
CA LEU A 114 11.84 18.24 16.13
C LEU A 114 10.77 18.80 15.19
N LEU A 115 9.64 19.27 15.73
CA LEU A 115 8.60 19.98 14.98
C LEU A 115 8.69 21.50 15.14
N VAL A 116 8.14 22.20 14.16
CA VAL A 116 8.01 23.66 14.07
C VAL A 116 6.53 23.97 13.94
N TYR A 117 6.05 24.88 14.80
CA TYR A 117 4.70 25.41 14.76
C TYR A 117 4.69 26.80 14.12
N THR A 118 3.94 26.94 13.03
CA THR A 118 3.80 28.20 12.28
C THR A 118 2.35 28.70 12.41
N PRO A 119 2.03 29.56 13.40
CA PRO A 119 0.66 30.01 13.66
C PRO A 119 0.06 30.85 12.52
N ALA A 120 0.89 31.33 11.59
CA ALA A 120 0.44 32.05 10.40
C ALA A 120 -0.18 31.14 9.33
N ASN A 121 0.08 29.83 9.38
CA ASN A 121 -0.48 28.87 8.44
C ASN A 121 -1.97 28.60 8.76
N PRO A 122 -2.75 28.14 7.76
CA PRO A 122 -4.11 27.63 8.00
C PRO A 122 -4.12 26.55 9.09
N VAL A 123 -5.22 26.49 9.86
CA VAL A 123 -5.48 25.37 10.77
C VAL A 123 -5.36 24.07 10.00
N GLY A 124 -4.67 23.08 10.57
CA GLY A 124 -4.38 21.82 9.88
C GLY A 124 -3.15 21.86 8.96
N LEU A 125 -2.41 22.97 8.94
CA LEU A 125 -1.11 23.08 8.25
C LEU A 125 -0.05 23.80 9.10
N ARG A 126 -0.27 23.87 10.42
CA ARG A 126 0.59 24.66 11.33
C ARG A 126 1.79 23.89 11.84
N TYR A 127 1.72 22.55 11.88
CA TYR A 127 2.81 21.69 12.29
C TYR A 127 3.61 21.21 11.08
N SER A 128 4.94 21.31 11.18
CA SER A 128 5.88 20.82 10.16
C SER A 128 7.17 20.36 10.85
N SER A 129 8.01 19.55 10.20
CA SER A 129 9.31 19.16 10.75
C SER A 129 10.34 20.30 10.67
N VAL A 130 11.31 20.34 11.59
CA VAL A 130 12.57 21.07 11.38
C VAL A 130 13.22 20.61 10.06
N ALA A 131 13.81 21.55 9.31
CA ALA A 131 14.44 21.25 8.02
C ALA A 131 15.49 20.13 8.15
N GLY A 132 15.40 19.12 7.28
CA GLY A 132 16.28 17.94 7.31
C GLY A 132 15.97 16.92 8.40
N LYS A 133 14.86 17.08 9.16
CA LYS A 133 14.47 16.19 10.27
C LYS A 133 13.14 15.46 10.06
N ARG A 134 12.60 15.49 8.83
CA ARG A 134 11.34 14.82 8.45
C ARG A 134 11.29 13.35 8.88
N ASN A 135 12.33 12.59 8.55
CA ASN A 135 12.37 11.15 8.78
C ASN A 135 13.08 10.77 10.09
N HIS A 136 13.27 11.72 11.00
CA HIS A 136 13.79 11.41 12.34
C HIS A 136 12.65 10.96 13.25
N ALA A 137 12.94 10.04 14.16
CA ALA A 137 11.97 9.61 15.19
C ALA A 137 11.40 10.81 15.96
N ILE A 138 10.08 10.79 16.17
CA ILE A 138 9.38 11.81 16.95
C ILE A 138 9.83 11.77 18.41
N VAL A 139 10.05 12.94 18.99
CA VAL A 139 10.32 13.13 20.42
C VAL A 139 9.47 14.28 20.97
N GLY A 140 9.34 14.36 22.30
CA GLY A 140 8.46 15.35 22.94
C GLY A 140 7.00 14.92 22.99
N VAL A 141 6.72 13.63 22.73
CA VAL A 141 5.41 13.00 22.85
C VAL A 141 5.26 12.33 24.24
N SER A 142 4.05 12.34 24.78
CA SER A 142 3.72 11.63 26.03
C SER A 142 3.07 10.29 25.73
N TRP A 143 2.82 9.47 26.76
CA TRP A 143 2.05 8.23 26.57
C TRP A 143 0.65 8.53 26.04
N ILE A 144 -0.01 9.55 26.60
CA ILE A 144 -1.34 10.02 26.15
C ILE A 144 -1.31 10.42 24.68
N GLY A 145 -0.26 11.14 24.25
CA GLY A 145 -0.09 11.52 22.84
C GLY A 145 0.12 10.33 21.92
N ALA A 146 0.87 9.32 22.35
CA ALA A 146 1.11 8.11 21.57
C ALA A 146 -0.16 7.24 21.44
N VAL A 147 -0.97 7.11 22.49
CA VAL A 147 -2.24 6.36 22.41
C VAL A 147 -3.34 7.13 21.66
N LYS A 148 -3.38 8.47 21.76
CA LYS A 148 -4.25 9.29 20.91
C LYS A 148 -3.87 9.16 19.44
N PHE A 149 -2.57 9.20 19.12
CA PHE A 149 -2.09 8.90 17.78
C PHE A 149 -2.53 7.51 17.32
N SER A 150 -2.45 6.49 18.18
CA SER A 150 -2.86 5.12 17.83
C SER A 150 -4.36 5.00 17.53
N ASN A 151 -5.20 5.64 18.34
CA ASN A 151 -6.63 5.73 18.09
C ASN A 151 -6.95 6.54 16.83
N TRP A 152 -6.27 7.67 16.63
CA TRP A 152 -6.39 8.48 15.42
C TRP A 152 -6.03 7.67 14.17
N LEU A 153 -4.90 6.96 14.20
CA LEU A 153 -4.42 6.12 13.11
C LEU A 153 -5.41 5.00 12.77
N THR A 154 -6.07 4.44 13.79
CA THR A 154 -7.13 3.43 13.61
C THR A 154 -8.32 3.99 12.82
N ILE A 155 -8.73 5.21 13.14
CA ILE A 155 -9.82 5.90 12.43
C ILE A 155 -9.36 6.31 11.04
N ASP A 156 -8.12 6.79 10.94
CA ASP A 156 -7.56 7.27 9.70
C ASP A 156 -7.42 6.18 8.65
N HIS A 157 -7.01 4.98 9.06
CA HIS A 157 -6.93 3.79 8.20
C HIS A 157 -8.30 3.11 7.97
N GLY A 158 -9.42 3.74 8.32
CA GLY A 158 -10.76 3.21 8.07
C GLY A 158 -11.13 1.97 8.90
N ILE A 159 -10.34 1.59 9.91
CA ILE A 159 -10.61 0.39 10.76
C ILE A 159 -11.87 0.61 11.62
N GLY A 160 -12.19 1.87 11.92
CA GLY A 160 -13.46 2.26 12.53
C GLY A 160 -13.39 2.59 14.02
N LEU A 161 -14.39 3.34 14.49
CA LEU A 161 -14.45 3.88 15.85
C LEU A 161 -14.49 2.80 16.94
N THR A 162 -15.11 1.67 16.64
CA THR A 162 -15.30 0.52 17.54
C THR A 162 -14.05 -0.32 17.69
N GLU A 163 -13.05 -0.15 16.82
CA GLU A 163 -11.80 -0.92 16.84
C GLU A 163 -10.66 -0.23 17.58
N ARG A 164 -10.91 0.95 18.17
CA ARG A 164 -9.94 1.65 19.02
C ARG A 164 -9.57 0.82 20.25
N CYS A 165 -8.27 0.69 20.50
CA CYS A 165 -7.77 -0.06 21.66
C CYS A 165 -7.83 0.74 22.98
N TYR A 166 -7.99 2.06 22.91
CA TYR A 166 -7.99 2.94 24.08
C TYR A 166 -9.28 3.73 24.24
N ILE A 167 -9.71 3.86 25.49
CA ILE A 167 -10.70 4.85 25.90
C ILE A 167 -9.98 6.19 26.10
N GLU A 168 -10.63 7.27 25.68
CA GLU A 168 -10.13 8.65 25.78
C GLU A 168 -11.03 9.48 26.70
N GLY A 169 -10.49 10.53 27.30
CA GLY A 169 -11.29 11.52 28.02
C GLY A 169 -10.56 12.80 28.36
N GLU A 170 -11.19 13.65 29.16
CA GLU A 170 -10.71 15.03 29.38
C GLU A 170 -9.53 15.09 30.35
N SER A 171 -9.36 14.11 31.25
CA SER A 171 -8.27 14.04 32.22
C SER A 171 -7.34 12.85 31.98
N GLU A 172 -6.10 12.90 32.46
CA GLU A 172 -5.13 11.80 32.37
C GLU A 172 -5.69 10.46 32.89
N LEU A 173 -6.59 10.50 33.89
CA LEU A 173 -7.21 9.30 34.47
C LEU A 173 -8.28 8.64 33.58
N ASP A 174 -8.69 9.29 32.50
CA ASP A 174 -9.70 8.77 31.59
C ASP A 174 -9.08 7.95 30.43
N TRP A 175 -7.75 7.92 30.33
CA TRP A 175 -7.02 7.24 29.25
C TRP A 175 -6.51 5.87 29.70
N PHE A 176 -7.10 4.81 29.14
CA PHE A 176 -6.73 3.43 29.46
C PHE A 176 -7.17 2.44 28.37
N PRO A 177 -6.58 1.24 28.27
CA PRO A 177 -7.02 0.21 27.32
C PRO A 177 -8.48 -0.18 27.55
N ARG A 178 -9.27 -0.31 26.49
CA ARG A 178 -10.72 -0.59 26.55
C ARG A 178 -11.08 -1.89 27.27
N THR A 179 -10.14 -2.80 27.40
CA THR A 179 -10.35 -4.13 28.00
C THR A 179 -10.28 -4.13 29.52
N ILE A 180 -9.89 -3.02 30.15
CA ILE A 180 -10.00 -2.85 31.61
C ILE A 180 -11.49 -2.76 31.98
N GLY A 181 -12.03 -3.85 32.56
CA GLY A 181 -13.47 -4.10 32.64
C GLY A 181 -14.32 -3.02 33.32
N SER A 182 -15.51 -2.78 32.75
CA SER A 182 -16.61 -2.05 33.38
C SER A 182 -17.59 -3.00 34.08
N GLU A 183 -17.26 -3.51 35.26
CA GLU A 183 -18.29 -4.10 36.13
C GLU A 183 -18.21 -3.58 37.57
N ILE A 184 -19.40 -3.23 38.08
CA ILE A 184 -19.79 -2.76 39.42
C ILE A 184 -19.89 -1.23 39.58
N GLY A 185 -21.04 -0.71 39.18
CA GLY A 185 -21.84 0.20 40.01
C GLY A 185 -21.18 1.51 40.41
N GLY A 186 -21.18 2.48 39.48
CA GLY A 186 -21.34 3.90 39.81
C GLY A 186 -20.33 4.50 40.78
N THR A 187 -19.03 4.45 40.44
CA THR A 187 -17.95 5.43 40.74
C THR A 187 -16.61 4.79 40.34
N GLN A 188 -16.28 4.68 39.04
CA GLN A 188 -15.28 3.69 38.55
C GLN A 188 -14.10 4.25 37.72
N ALA A 189 -14.13 5.50 37.25
CA ALA A 189 -13.01 6.08 36.46
C ALA A 189 -11.70 6.16 37.26
N THR A 190 -11.77 6.44 38.58
CA THR A 190 -10.58 6.60 39.44
C THR A 190 -9.87 5.30 39.83
N THR A 191 -10.36 4.12 39.43
CA THR A 191 -9.72 2.83 39.75
C THR A 191 -9.10 2.13 38.55
N ASN A 192 -9.49 2.50 37.32
CA ASN A 192 -9.12 1.80 36.10
C ASN A 192 -7.80 2.31 35.49
N ALA A 193 -7.51 3.61 35.56
CA ALA A 193 -6.22 4.17 35.14
C ALA A 193 -5.08 3.98 36.16
N VAL A 194 -5.40 3.53 37.38
CA VAL A 194 -4.45 3.46 38.53
C VAL A 194 -3.83 2.07 38.70
N ARG A 195 -4.10 1.14 37.78
CA ARG A 195 -3.51 -0.20 37.79
C ARG A 195 -3.19 -0.68 36.38
N ASP A 196 -2.20 -1.56 36.33
CA ASP A 196 -1.82 -2.26 35.10
C ASP A 196 -2.88 -3.30 34.68
N LEU A 197 -2.80 -3.73 33.42
CA LEU A 197 -3.61 -4.83 32.88
C LEU A 197 -3.33 -6.13 33.64
N ASN A 198 -4.37 -6.95 33.84
CA ASN A 198 -4.18 -8.36 34.17
C ASN A 198 -4.11 -9.21 32.89
N ASP A 199 -3.66 -10.46 33.01
CA ASP A 199 -3.47 -11.33 31.85
C ASP A 199 -4.76 -11.61 31.05
N ALA A 200 -5.93 -11.61 31.69
CA ALA A 200 -7.21 -11.76 30.96
C ALA A 200 -7.54 -10.51 30.14
N GLU A 201 -7.21 -9.32 30.65
CA GLU A 201 -7.42 -8.05 29.94
C GLU A 201 -6.41 -7.86 28.81
N ARG A 202 -5.18 -8.38 28.95
CA ARG A 202 -4.20 -8.46 27.85
C ARG A 202 -4.66 -9.42 26.76
N ALA A 203 -5.15 -10.60 27.15
CA ALA A 203 -5.73 -11.55 26.20
C ALA A 203 -6.91 -10.94 25.45
N ALA A 204 -7.81 -10.23 26.15
CA ALA A 204 -8.88 -9.48 25.51
C ALA A 204 -8.34 -8.38 24.57
N LEU A 205 -7.23 -7.71 24.90
CA LEU A 205 -6.67 -6.67 24.02
C LEU A 205 -6.11 -7.26 22.73
N VAL A 206 -5.58 -8.48 22.79
CA VAL A 206 -5.13 -9.25 21.61
C VAL A 206 -6.33 -9.75 20.80
N ASN A 207 -7.34 -10.28 21.47
CA ASN A 207 -8.47 -10.93 20.80
C ASN A 207 -9.50 -9.95 20.26
N ASP A 208 -9.72 -8.81 20.92
CA ASP A 208 -10.89 -7.96 20.73
C ASP A 208 -10.53 -6.55 20.22
N CYS A 209 -9.26 -6.27 19.94
CA CYS A 209 -8.84 -5.02 19.33
C CYS A 209 -8.09 -5.25 18.01
N ARG A 210 -8.59 -4.66 16.93
CA ARG A 210 -7.92 -4.65 15.61
C ARG A 210 -7.23 -3.35 15.27
N GLY A 211 -7.55 -2.28 16.00
CA GLY A 211 -6.90 -0.98 15.85
C GLY A 211 -5.43 -0.98 16.29
N TYR A 212 -4.77 0.13 15.98
CA TYR A 212 -3.39 0.36 16.38
C TYR A 212 -3.29 0.61 17.88
N ARG A 213 -2.20 0.13 18.47
CA ARG A 213 -1.86 0.34 19.87
C ARG A 213 -0.36 0.30 20.13
N LEU A 214 0.02 0.64 21.35
CA LEU A 214 1.40 0.44 21.80
C LEU A 214 1.67 -1.04 22.09
N PRO A 215 2.91 -1.52 21.88
CA PRO A 215 3.31 -2.87 22.25
C PRO A 215 3.22 -3.12 23.76
N MET A 216 3.01 -4.38 24.15
CA MET A 216 2.98 -4.81 25.56
C MET A 216 4.32 -5.41 26.03
N ASP A 217 4.58 -5.32 27.35
CA ASP A 217 5.67 -6.06 28.03
C ASP A 217 5.20 -7.07 29.09
N GLN A 218 3.89 -7.18 29.31
CA GLN A 218 3.26 -7.99 30.35
C GLN A 218 3.59 -7.56 31.80
N GLY A 219 3.83 -6.27 32.02
CA GLY A 219 4.05 -5.68 33.34
C GLY A 219 5.28 -6.24 34.06
N GLY A 220 5.61 -5.76 35.26
CA GLY A 220 6.76 -6.28 36.00
C GLY A 220 7.22 -5.39 37.15
N THR A 221 7.76 -6.01 38.21
CA THR A 221 8.11 -5.37 39.49
C THR A 221 9.19 -4.29 39.33
N ALA A 222 8.90 -3.04 39.70
CA ALA A 222 9.83 -1.91 39.90
C ALA A 222 10.76 -1.48 38.73
N VAL A 223 11.00 -0.18 38.65
CA VAL A 223 12.02 0.49 37.83
C VAL A 223 13.40 -0.13 38.04
N GLY A 224 14.11 -0.42 36.95
CA GLY A 224 15.42 -1.08 37.00
C GLY A 224 15.37 -2.60 37.15
N SER A 225 14.18 -3.21 37.06
CA SER A 225 14.03 -4.66 36.89
C SER A 225 14.21 -5.10 35.44
N VAL A 226 14.30 -6.41 35.26
CA VAL A 226 14.84 -7.00 34.04
C VAL A 226 13.73 -7.59 33.21
N ASN A 227 13.67 -7.14 31.96
CA ASN A 227 12.71 -7.67 30.98
C ASN A 227 13.24 -8.91 30.23
N ALA A 228 14.34 -9.52 30.71
CA ALA A 228 15.02 -10.67 30.07
C ALA A 228 14.30 -12.02 30.24
N VAL A 229 13.00 -12.02 30.50
CA VAL A 229 12.22 -13.25 30.68
C VAL A 229 11.09 -13.24 29.67
N PRO A 230 11.04 -14.21 28.73
CA PRO A 230 9.91 -14.36 27.82
C PRO A 230 8.60 -14.45 28.61
N ARG A 231 7.58 -13.70 28.16
CA ARG A 231 6.24 -13.73 28.76
C ARG A 231 5.16 -13.76 27.67
N PRO A 232 4.00 -14.40 27.91
CA PRO A 232 2.91 -14.54 26.94
C PRO A 232 2.43 -13.28 26.21
N PHE A 233 2.63 -12.08 26.78
CA PHE A 233 2.20 -10.80 26.19
C PHE A 233 3.35 -9.81 26.04
N ASN A 234 4.60 -10.24 26.11
CA ASN A 234 5.77 -9.37 25.94
C ASN A 234 6.16 -9.26 24.45
N GLU A 235 5.33 -8.53 23.71
CA GLU A 235 5.42 -8.32 22.26
C GLU A 235 6.70 -7.59 21.87
N TRP A 236 7.08 -6.56 22.64
CA TRP A 236 8.28 -5.80 22.33
C TRP A 236 9.54 -6.64 22.50
N TYR A 237 9.65 -7.41 23.58
CA TYR A 237 10.87 -8.21 23.82
C TYR A 237 11.01 -9.39 22.87
N LYS A 238 9.91 -10.04 22.47
CA LYS A 238 9.94 -11.05 21.40
C LYS A 238 10.47 -10.44 20.11
N ALA A 239 9.86 -9.35 19.68
CA ALA A 239 10.26 -8.65 18.46
C ALA A 239 11.73 -8.21 18.53
N ALA A 240 12.16 -7.64 19.65
CA ALA A 240 13.51 -7.11 19.82
C ALA A 240 14.58 -8.21 19.85
N SER A 241 14.39 -9.26 20.66
CA SER A 241 15.51 -10.11 21.07
C SER A 241 15.44 -11.55 20.59
N PHE A 242 14.25 -12.10 20.36
CA PHE A 242 14.10 -13.53 20.10
C PHE A 242 14.63 -13.90 18.71
N ASP A 243 15.55 -14.86 18.68
CA ASP A 243 16.10 -15.45 17.47
C ASP A 243 16.41 -16.93 17.72
N PRO A 244 15.59 -17.86 17.18
CA PRO A 244 15.81 -19.29 17.36
C PRO A 244 17.12 -19.79 16.72
N ASP A 245 17.70 -19.00 15.80
CA ASP A 245 18.96 -19.31 15.14
C ASP A 245 20.19 -18.71 15.88
N ALA A 246 19.97 -18.04 17.02
CA ALA A 246 21.06 -17.48 17.81
C ALA A 246 22.00 -18.59 18.32
N PRO A 247 23.34 -18.36 18.29
CA PRO A 247 24.29 -19.33 18.83
C PRO A 247 24.04 -19.63 20.32
N ASP A 248 24.06 -20.91 20.70
CA ASP A 248 23.95 -21.37 22.10
C ASP A 248 25.18 -20.95 22.92
N ALA A 249 25.18 -19.69 23.35
CA ALA A 249 26.25 -19.07 24.11
C ALA A 249 25.66 -18.34 25.33
N PRO A 250 26.28 -18.44 26.52
CA PRO A 250 25.82 -17.73 27.70
C PRO A 250 25.98 -16.22 27.48
N ARG A 251 24.86 -15.49 27.56
CA ARG A 251 24.80 -14.04 27.46
C ARG A 251 24.45 -13.44 28.80
N VAL A 252 25.13 -12.34 29.16
CA VAL A 252 24.87 -11.59 30.38
C VAL A 252 24.67 -10.14 30.01
N ALA A 253 23.49 -9.61 30.29
CA ALA A 253 23.16 -8.21 30.10
C ALA A 253 23.20 -7.48 31.45
N PHE A 254 23.55 -6.19 31.41
CA PHE A 254 23.37 -5.30 32.55
C PHE A 254 21.99 -4.67 32.43
N ALA A 255 21.11 -4.93 33.40
CA ALA A 255 19.83 -4.26 33.51
C ALA A 255 19.89 -3.22 34.62
N GLY A 256 19.44 -2.00 34.34
CA GLY A 256 19.58 -0.89 35.28
C GLY A 256 21.04 -0.60 35.65
N SER A 257 21.29 -0.20 36.91
CA SER A 257 22.58 0.38 37.29
C SER A 257 23.63 -0.61 37.84
N PHE A 258 23.29 -1.81 38.34
CA PHE A 258 24.29 -2.67 39.02
C PHE A 258 24.08 -4.20 39.02
N GLU A 259 23.08 -4.79 38.37
CA GLU A 259 22.79 -6.24 38.50
C GLU A 259 22.90 -7.02 37.16
N GLU A 260 23.77 -8.03 37.12
CA GLU A 260 23.98 -8.92 35.97
C GLU A 260 22.81 -9.91 35.83
N HIS A 261 22.25 -10.01 34.63
CA HIS A 261 21.15 -10.91 34.33
C HIS A 261 21.47 -11.84 33.17
N VAL A 262 21.13 -13.12 33.34
CA VAL A 262 21.29 -14.14 32.32
C VAL A 262 20.20 -13.93 31.27
N VAL A 263 20.62 -13.69 30.03
CA VAL A 263 19.73 -13.62 28.88
C VAL A 263 19.56 -15.04 28.32
N PRO A 264 18.34 -15.47 27.94
CA PRO A 264 18.14 -16.75 27.28
C PRO A 264 19.06 -16.91 26.05
N ALA A 265 19.49 -18.13 25.75
CA ALA A 265 20.49 -18.37 24.70
C ALA A 265 19.97 -18.00 23.28
N ASP A 266 18.66 -18.15 23.08
CA ASP A 266 17.86 -17.79 21.91
C ASP A 266 17.47 -16.30 21.88
N HIS A 267 18.12 -15.47 22.70
CA HIS A 267 17.87 -14.03 22.77
C HIS A 267 19.16 -13.22 22.65
N TRP A 268 19.14 -12.17 21.82
CA TRP A 268 20.23 -11.21 21.72
C TRP A 268 20.13 -10.12 22.81
N ILE A 269 21.28 -9.63 23.30
CA ILE A 269 21.30 -8.55 24.32
C ILE A 269 20.77 -7.24 23.71
N HIS A 270 21.08 -7.01 22.44
CA HIS A 270 20.66 -5.85 21.66
C HIS A 270 19.80 -6.31 20.50
N ALA A 271 18.87 -5.45 20.09
CA ALA A 271 17.76 -5.87 19.25
C ALA A 271 18.17 -6.26 17.82
N TYR A 272 19.31 -5.76 17.34
CA TYR A 272 19.81 -5.97 15.98
C TYR A 272 20.54 -7.32 15.76
N GLY A 273 20.37 -8.30 16.66
CA GLY A 273 20.78 -9.67 16.41
C GLY A 273 22.28 -9.99 16.54
N ARG A 274 23.09 -9.15 17.22
CA ARG A 274 24.52 -9.43 17.44
C ARG A 274 25.07 -8.83 18.73
N ASP A 275 26.16 -9.41 19.22
CA ASP A 275 26.89 -8.96 20.42
C ASP A 275 28.41 -9.13 20.22
N PRO A 276 29.27 -8.23 20.77
CA PRO A 276 28.92 -7.03 21.54
C PRO A 276 28.50 -5.85 20.64
N LEU A 277 27.79 -4.88 21.24
CA LEU A 277 27.45 -3.61 20.62
C LEU A 277 28.70 -2.83 20.19
N THR A 278 28.68 -2.31 18.97
CA THR A 278 29.65 -1.34 18.44
C THR A 278 28.97 -0.02 18.08
N ASN A 279 29.79 1.00 17.90
CA ASN A 279 29.39 2.32 17.42
C ASN A 279 28.66 2.29 16.06
N LEU A 280 28.79 1.22 15.28
CA LEU A 280 28.18 1.10 13.96
C LEU A 280 26.81 0.40 14.00
N ASP A 281 26.27 0.06 15.18
CA ASP A 281 25.08 -0.79 15.30
C ASP A 281 23.81 -0.06 15.76
N ALA A 282 23.94 1.11 16.39
CA ALA A 282 22.82 1.83 16.97
C ALA A 282 23.19 3.29 17.28
N ASN A 283 22.18 4.16 17.27
CA ASN A 283 22.31 5.53 17.79
C ASN A 283 22.23 5.52 19.33
N PHE A 284 23.35 5.69 20.01
CA PHE A 284 23.42 5.80 21.46
C PHE A 284 24.43 6.88 21.82
N ARG A 285 24.55 7.22 23.12
CA ARG A 285 25.44 8.29 23.55
C ARG A 285 26.89 8.03 23.14
N ASP A 286 27.46 8.97 22.39
CA ASP A 286 28.84 8.91 21.89
C ASP A 286 29.05 7.74 20.88
N SER A 287 28.02 7.40 20.09
CA SER A 287 28.08 6.45 18.96
C SER A 287 29.05 6.90 17.87
N GLY A 288 29.32 8.20 17.75
CA GLY A 288 30.18 8.80 16.75
C GLY A 288 29.51 9.00 15.39
N ASP A 289 28.19 8.80 15.30
CA ASP A 289 27.44 9.11 14.09
C ASP A 289 27.36 10.63 13.85
N PRO A 290 26.99 11.09 12.63
CA PRO A 290 27.04 12.52 12.30
C PRO A 290 26.03 13.39 13.05
N PHE A 291 25.11 12.78 13.80
CA PHE A 291 24.07 13.47 14.56
C PHE A 291 24.42 13.61 16.04
N ASP A 292 25.46 12.92 16.52
CA ASP A 292 26.01 13.11 17.86
C ASP A 292 26.36 14.60 18.09
N ASP A 293 25.67 15.23 19.03
CA ASP A 293 25.93 16.62 19.43
C ASP A 293 26.32 16.68 20.91
N PRO A 294 27.47 17.29 21.26
CA PRO A 294 27.86 17.48 22.65
C PRO A 294 26.97 18.48 23.40
N ASP A 295 26.16 19.28 22.71
CA ASP A 295 25.18 20.18 23.31
C ASP A 295 23.93 19.40 23.75
N PRO A 296 23.66 19.27 25.05
CA PRO A 296 22.46 18.61 25.56
C PRO A 296 21.15 19.35 25.23
N ALA A 297 21.19 20.52 24.58
CA ALA A 297 20.02 21.20 24.03
C ALA A 297 19.66 20.74 22.61
N VAL A 298 20.55 20.02 21.90
CA VAL A 298 20.31 19.52 20.55
C VAL A 298 19.73 18.09 20.61
N TYR A 299 18.71 17.84 19.80
CA TYR A 299 18.08 16.52 19.66
C TYR A 299 18.84 15.72 18.59
N ALA A 300 19.56 14.70 19.04
CA ALA A 300 20.50 13.91 18.26
C ALA A 300 19.92 12.55 17.85
N THR A 301 18.62 12.50 17.55
CA THR A 301 18.07 11.34 16.85
C THR A 301 18.68 11.23 15.46
N THR A 302 18.70 10.02 14.92
CA THR A 302 19.03 9.74 13.51
C THR A 302 17.73 9.65 12.71
N PRO A 303 17.78 9.73 11.37
CA PRO A 303 16.69 9.22 10.56
C PRO A 303 16.35 7.78 10.97
N VAL A 304 15.07 7.42 10.97
CA VAL A 304 14.67 6.03 11.19
C VAL A 304 15.29 5.16 10.09
N GLY A 305 15.79 3.99 10.47
CA GLY A 305 16.51 3.09 9.58
C GLY A 305 17.93 3.53 9.21
N TYR A 306 18.50 4.58 9.84
CA TYR A 306 19.83 5.08 9.47
C TYR A 306 20.93 4.01 9.58
N TYR A 307 20.82 3.08 10.52
CA TYR A 307 21.75 1.97 10.68
C TYR A 307 21.40 0.81 9.72
N ASP A 308 21.47 1.06 8.42
CA ASP A 308 21.08 0.18 7.31
C ASP A 308 22.21 -0.70 6.73
N GLY A 309 23.45 -0.53 7.21
CA GLY A 309 24.62 -1.21 6.69
C GLY A 309 25.33 -0.48 5.55
N THR A 310 24.81 0.67 5.10
CA THR A 310 25.41 1.43 4.01
C THR A 310 26.48 2.40 4.51
N ASN A 311 27.23 2.92 3.55
CA ASN A 311 28.18 3.99 3.78
C ASN A 311 27.50 5.31 3.42
N HIS A 312 27.07 6.08 4.43
CA HIS A 312 26.28 7.31 4.29
C HIS A 312 27.10 8.45 3.66
N GLY A 313 27.36 8.36 2.36
CA GLY A 313 28.14 9.33 1.59
C GLY A 313 29.62 9.43 2.01
N GLY A 314 30.19 8.39 2.63
CA GLY A 314 31.55 8.42 3.16
C GLY A 314 31.69 9.10 4.53
N VAL A 315 30.57 9.54 5.13
CA VAL A 315 30.55 10.27 6.40
C VAL A 315 30.58 9.31 7.59
N PHE A 316 29.74 8.26 7.54
CA PHE A 316 29.64 7.26 8.59
C PHE A 316 29.23 5.91 7.98
N GLN A 317 29.94 4.85 8.36
CA GLN A 317 29.61 3.48 7.96
C GLN A 317 28.76 2.85 9.04
N THR A 318 27.60 2.31 8.69
CA THR A 318 26.77 1.57 9.63
C THR A 318 26.90 0.06 9.37
N ASN A 319 26.50 -0.74 10.35
CA ASN A 319 26.11 -2.13 10.14
C ASN A 319 24.57 -2.16 10.05
N PRO A 320 23.98 -3.10 9.29
CA PRO A 320 22.53 -3.23 9.23
C PRO A 320 22.00 -3.62 10.61
N ASN A 321 21.11 -2.81 11.19
CA ASN A 321 20.56 -3.02 12.53
C ASN A 321 19.12 -3.56 12.50
N ASN A 322 18.60 -3.89 11.32
CA ASN A 322 17.36 -4.64 11.25
C ASN A 322 17.54 -6.00 11.93
N ASN A 323 16.59 -6.32 12.79
CA ASN A 323 16.59 -7.60 13.48
C ASN A 323 16.08 -8.73 12.56
N ARG A 324 15.90 -9.93 13.11
CA ARG A 324 15.39 -11.09 12.36
C ARG A 324 14.08 -10.82 11.63
N TYR A 325 13.21 -10.00 12.22
CA TYR A 325 11.92 -9.63 11.66
C TYR A 325 12.02 -8.43 10.71
N GLY A 326 13.21 -7.87 10.46
CA GLY A 326 13.37 -6.68 9.63
C GLY A 326 13.10 -5.36 10.36
N ILE A 327 12.92 -5.37 11.68
CA ILE A 327 12.59 -4.16 12.47
C ILE A 327 13.88 -3.41 12.83
N PHE A 328 13.88 -2.09 12.62
CA PHE A 328 15.02 -1.20 12.88
C PHE A 328 14.90 -0.48 14.22
N ASP A 329 16.05 0.00 14.71
CA ASP A 329 16.19 0.98 15.80
C ASP A 329 15.62 0.59 17.17
N MET A 330 15.24 -0.67 17.37
CA MET A 330 14.78 -1.18 18.67
C MET A 330 15.86 -1.13 19.78
N SER A 331 17.12 -0.87 19.44
CA SER A 331 18.19 -0.53 20.38
C SER A 331 18.76 0.84 20.01
N GLY A 332 18.58 1.85 20.86
CA GLY A 332 19.07 3.21 20.61
C GLY A 332 18.00 4.14 20.05
N ASN A 333 18.43 5.22 19.39
CA ASN A 333 17.62 6.30 18.81
C ASN A 333 16.65 6.95 19.83
N VAL A 334 15.45 6.41 20.07
CA VAL A 334 14.55 6.89 21.13
C VAL A 334 14.06 5.78 22.05
N TRP A 335 13.76 6.14 23.30
CA TRP A 335 13.06 5.25 24.22
C TRP A 335 11.64 5.05 23.70
N GLU A 336 11.19 3.80 23.59
CA GLU A 336 9.88 3.50 23.01
C GLU A 336 8.84 3.27 24.12
N LEU A 337 7.72 4.00 24.02
CA LEU A 337 6.56 3.87 24.91
C LEU A 337 5.86 2.51 24.73
N LEU A 338 5.53 1.88 25.86
CA LEU A 338 4.75 0.66 25.92
C LEU A 338 3.37 0.90 26.53
N ASN A 339 2.47 -0.05 26.29
CA ASN A 339 1.13 -0.04 26.83
C ASN A 339 1.11 -0.23 28.36
N ASP A 340 1.85 -1.22 28.87
CA ASP A 340 1.82 -1.65 30.26
C ASP A 340 2.40 -0.60 31.24
N GLN A 341 1.83 -0.61 32.45
CA GLN A 341 2.25 0.25 33.56
C GLN A 341 3.34 -0.40 34.43
N VAL A 342 4.04 0.42 35.20
CA VAL A 342 5.04 -0.01 36.18
C VAL A 342 4.43 0.01 37.59
N THR A 343 4.54 -1.11 38.31
CA THR A 343 3.80 -1.35 39.58
C THR A 343 4.36 -0.61 40.82
N ILE A 344 5.07 0.52 40.70
CA ILE A 344 5.58 1.23 41.89
C ILE A 344 4.45 2.00 42.57
N THR A 345 4.03 1.48 43.73
CA THR A 345 2.93 1.99 44.56
C THR A 345 3.26 3.33 45.21
N ASP A 346 2.46 4.35 44.87
CA ASP A 346 1.94 5.46 45.70
C ASP A 346 1.43 6.65 44.83
N SER A 347 1.59 6.59 43.50
CA SER A 347 1.02 7.57 42.55
C SER A 347 -0.43 7.26 42.18
N LEU A 348 -1.25 8.31 42.02
CA LEU A 348 -2.60 8.21 41.44
C LEU A 348 -2.55 8.06 39.90
N THR A 349 -1.41 8.33 39.28
CA THR A 349 -1.12 8.18 37.84
C THR A 349 0.15 7.33 37.71
N PRO A 350 0.04 6.00 37.56
CA PRO A 350 1.18 5.11 37.47
C PRO A 350 1.98 5.35 36.18
N ASP A 351 3.31 5.24 36.27
CA ASP A 351 4.19 5.41 35.13
C ASP A 351 4.05 4.25 34.13
N HIS A 352 4.22 4.53 32.84
CA HIS A 352 4.25 3.55 31.77
C HIS A 352 5.68 3.11 31.45
N ALA A 353 5.82 1.86 31.02
CA ALA A 353 7.12 1.31 30.67
C ALA A 353 7.69 1.93 29.39
N ILE A 354 9.00 2.11 29.36
CA ILE A 354 9.77 2.45 28.16
C ILE A 354 10.95 1.50 27.99
N VAL A 355 11.31 1.19 26.74
CA VAL A 355 12.33 0.20 26.38
C VAL A 355 13.23 0.67 25.23
N GLY A 356 14.28 -0.09 24.90
CA GLY A 356 15.17 0.14 23.75
C GLY A 356 16.33 1.12 23.99
N GLY A 357 16.22 2.03 24.97
CA GLY A 357 17.24 3.05 25.19
C GLY A 357 17.08 4.24 24.24
N SER A 358 18.09 5.09 24.06
CA SER A 358 18.00 6.29 23.22
C SER A 358 19.39 6.79 22.82
N TYR A 359 19.46 7.82 21.98
CA TYR A 359 20.68 8.55 21.66
C TYR A 359 21.41 9.15 22.88
N ARG A 360 20.77 9.24 24.07
CA ARG A 360 21.42 9.65 25.33
C ARG A 360 21.77 8.51 26.27
N SER A 361 21.34 7.31 25.92
CA SER A 361 21.60 6.10 26.69
C SER A 361 23.03 5.64 26.46
N ASN A 362 23.70 5.16 27.50
CA ASN A 362 24.98 4.47 27.31
C ASN A 362 24.75 3.03 26.79
N VAL A 363 25.82 2.35 26.39
CA VAL A 363 25.78 0.98 25.84
C VAL A 363 25.02 -0.05 26.70
N ARG A 364 24.91 0.14 28.02
CA ARG A 364 24.12 -0.77 28.89
C ARG A 364 22.64 -0.47 28.85
N GLN A 365 22.29 0.79 28.61
CA GLN A 365 20.92 1.28 28.66
C GLN A 365 20.14 1.01 27.36
N VAL A 366 20.83 0.65 26.27
CA VAL A 366 20.25 0.27 24.97
C VAL A 366 20.05 -1.24 24.79
N ALA A 367 20.27 -2.02 25.85
CA ALA A 367 19.96 -3.45 25.85
C ALA A 367 18.44 -3.67 25.84
N SER A 368 17.96 -4.65 25.08
CA SER A 368 16.53 -4.95 24.92
C SER A 368 15.84 -5.32 26.23
N ALA A 369 16.59 -5.86 27.19
CA ALA A 369 16.06 -6.21 28.52
C ALA A 369 15.99 -5.02 29.50
N ASN A 370 16.54 -3.86 29.12
CA ASN A 370 16.58 -2.68 29.98
C ASN A 370 15.25 -1.90 29.89
N ARG A 371 14.65 -1.65 31.04
CA ARG A 371 13.33 -1.03 31.18
C ARG A 371 13.43 0.26 31.99
N GLY A 372 12.85 1.33 31.46
CA GLY A 372 12.61 2.59 32.16
C GLY A 372 11.11 2.84 32.37
N ASP A 373 10.81 4.03 32.88
CA ASP A 373 9.46 4.48 33.20
C ASP A 373 9.27 5.98 32.86
N ILE A 374 8.02 6.33 32.55
CA ILE A 374 7.61 7.72 32.31
C ILE A 374 6.12 7.90 32.67
N GLY A 375 5.79 9.02 33.32
CA GLY A 375 4.41 9.36 33.65
C GLY A 375 3.56 9.58 32.39
N PRO A 376 2.25 9.28 32.42
CA PRO A 376 1.42 9.24 31.21
C PRO A 376 1.36 10.58 30.46
N GLY A 377 1.27 11.71 31.19
CA GLY A 377 1.32 13.08 30.64
C GLY A 377 2.73 13.68 30.51
N THR A 378 3.80 12.93 30.83
CA THR A 378 5.18 13.44 30.80
C THR A 378 5.79 13.31 29.40
N THR A 379 6.39 14.39 28.89
CA THR A 379 7.15 14.39 27.63
C THR A 379 8.66 14.47 27.88
N ARG A 380 9.46 13.83 27.02
CA ARG A 380 10.94 13.92 27.06
C ARG A 380 11.51 13.99 25.65
N PRO A 381 12.66 14.67 25.45
CA PRO A 381 13.31 14.77 24.15
C PRO A 381 14.04 13.49 23.71
N VAL A 382 13.85 12.38 24.45
CA VAL A 382 14.48 11.08 24.19
C VAL A 382 13.45 9.96 24.15
N VAL A 383 12.16 10.28 24.19
CA VAL A 383 11.06 9.32 24.23
C VAL A 383 10.22 9.54 22.98
N GLY A 384 10.05 8.47 22.22
CA GLY A 384 9.12 8.35 21.10
C GLY A 384 8.32 7.06 21.26
N PHE A 385 7.84 6.52 20.15
CA PHE A 385 7.07 5.28 20.17
C PHE A 385 7.02 4.65 18.78
N ARG A 386 6.62 3.38 18.77
CA ARG A 386 6.14 2.68 17.58
C ARG A 386 4.77 2.10 17.87
N VAL A 387 4.04 1.81 16.81
CA VAL A 387 2.72 1.17 16.90
C VAL A 387 2.80 -0.30 16.55
N LEU A 388 1.84 -1.04 17.06
CA LEU A 388 1.57 -2.43 16.77
C LEU A 388 0.07 -2.56 16.50
N ARG A 389 -0.31 -3.54 15.68
CA ARG A 389 -1.69 -4.04 15.65
C ARG A 389 -1.69 -5.56 15.60
N VAL A 390 -2.76 -6.17 16.09
CA VAL A 390 -2.96 -7.61 15.91
C VAL A 390 -3.77 -7.76 14.63
N THR A 391 -3.09 -8.11 13.54
CA THR A 391 -3.81 -8.68 12.41
C THR A 391 -4.26 -10.05 12.85
N SER A 392 -5.57 -10.29 12.81
CA SER A 392 -6.06 -11.66 12.79
C SER A 392 -5.31 -12.36 11.67
N GLY A 393 -4.43 -13.30 12.01
CA GLY A 393 -3.97 -14.30 11.04
C GLY A 393 -5.23 -14.81 10.35
N SER A 394 -5.26 -14.69 9.02
CA SER A 394 -6.35 -15.08 8.11
C SER A 394 -7.64 -15.39 8.85
N CYS A 395 -8.63 -14.50 8.80
CA CYS A 395 -9.96 -14.84 9.28
C CYS A 395 -10.32 -16.26 8.84
N VAL A 396 -10.45 -17.16 9.82
CA VAL A 396 -10.57 -18.58 9.51
C VAL A 396 -12.01 -18.76 9.09
N VAL A 397 -12.24 -19.04 7.80
CA VAL A 397 -13.57 -19.40 7.31
C VAL A 397 -14.15 -20.44 8.28
N PRO A 398 -15.31 -20.16 8.92
CA PRO A 398 -15.91 -21.05 9.90
C PRO A 398 -15.90 -22.51 9.43
N THR A 399 -15.19 -23.38 10.16
CA THR A 399 -15.10 -24.81 9.81
C THR A 399 -16.00 -25.66 10.71
N GLY A 400 -16.77 -26.55 10.08
CA GLY A 400 -17.66 -27.49 10.76
C GLY A 400 -19.09 -27.45 10.24
N VAL A 401 -19.96 -28.27 10.82
CA VAL A 401 -21.39 -28.32 10.49
C VAL A 401 -22.16 -28.07 11.79
N PRO A 402 -22.95 -26.98 11.90
CA PRO A 402 -23.72 -26.71 13.09
C PRO A 402 -24.90 -27.69 13.20
N ASP A 403 -25.11 -28.26 14.38
CA ASP A 403 -26.29 -29.08 14.68
C ASP A 403 -27.47 -28.15 15.02
N LEU A 404 -28.43 -28.04 14.10
CA LEU A 404 -29.62 -27.22 14.24
C LEU A 404 -30.75 -27.95 14.98
N SER A 405 -31.35 -27.29 15.96
CA SER A 405 -32.51 -27.77 16.72
C SER A 405 -33.65 -26.75 16.73
N LEU A 406 -34.90 -27.23 16.74
CA LEU A 406 -36.09 -26.39 16.70
C LEU A 406 -36.99 -26.64 17.90
N ASN A 407 -37.36 -25.56 18.60
CA ASN A 407 -38.21 -25.58 19.78
C ASN A 407 -39.42 -24.65 19.59
N LYS A 408 -40.65 -25.17 19.74
CA LYS A 408 -41.86 -24.34 19.65
C LYS A 408 -42.16 -23.66 20.99
N LEU A 409 -42.23 -22.33 21.00
CA LEU A 409 -42.54 -21.49 22.17
C LEU A 409 -43.78 -20.64 21.89
N GLY A 410 -44.97 -21.20 22.12
CA GLY A 410 -46.22 -20.50 21.85
C GLY A 410 -46.50 -20.39 20.34
N PRO A 411 -46.76 -19.18 19.79
CA PRO A 411 -46.91 -18.99 18.34
C PRO A 411 -45.57 -18.96 17.59
N ASP A 412 -44.46 -18.76 18.30
CA ASP A 412 -43.12 -18.60 17.73
C ASP A 412 -42.32 -19.91 17.79
N VAL A 413 -41.28 -19.99 16.96
CA VAL A 413 -40.33 -21.09 16.94
C VAL A 413 -38.94 -20.52 17.17
N VAL A 414 -38.21 -21.12 18.11
CA VAL A 414 -36.80 -20.84 18.36
C VAL A 414 -35.97 -21.89 17.64
N LEU A 415 -35.05 -21.41 16.78
CA LEU A 415 -33.97 -22.21 16.24
C LEU A 415 -32.75 -22.00 17.12
N ASP A 416 -32.13 -23.09 17.56
CA ASP A 416 -30.88 -23.08 18.31
C ASP A 416 -29.87 -23.97 17.58
N TRP A 417 -28.61 -23.54 17.48
CA TRP A 417 -27.54 -24.34 16.86
C TRP A 417 -26.30 -24.45 17.75
N THR A 418 -25.45 -25.45 17.46
CA THR A 418 -24.14 -25.57 18.09
C THR A 418 -23.19 -24.50 17.59
N VAL A 419 -22.48 -23.86 18.52
CA VAL A 419 -21.41 -22.90 18.19
C VAL A 419 -20.25 -23.63 17.49
N LEU A 420 -19.85 -23.11 16.33
CA LEU A 420 -18.67 -23.53 15.60
C LEU A 420 -17.41 -22.88 16.20
N PRO A 421 -16.23 -23.54 16.16
CA PRO A 421 -14.97 -22.92 16.55
C PRO A 421 -14.69 -21.67 15.73
N ASP A 422 -14.10 -20.66 16.37
CA ASP A 422 -13.61 -19.44 15.70
C ASP A 422 -14.69 -18.64 14.95
N THR A 423 -15.97 -18.85 15.31
CA THR A 423 -17.14 -18.21 14.71
C THR A 423 -17.80 -17.25 15.70
N THR A 424 -17.93 -15.96 15.36
CA THR A 424 -18.52 -14.94 16.24
C THR A 424 -19.92 -14.50 15.80
N THR A 425 -20.26 -14.66 14.54
CA THR A 425 -21.59 -14.36 13.98
C THR A 425 -22.13 -15.50 13.11
N TYR A 426 -23.44 -15.53 12.88
CA TYR A 426 -24.11 -16.56 12.06
C TYR A 426 -25.14 -15.96 11.12
N ASP A 427 -25.19 -16.48 9.89
CA ASP A 427 -26.27 -16.23 8.95
C ASP A 427 -27.26 -17.38 8.96
N VAL A 428 -28.54 -17.05 8.86
CA VAL A 428 -29.63 -18.02 8.83
C VAL A 428 -30.59 -17.69 7.70
N VAL A 429 -30.73 -18.61 6.75
CA VAL A 429 -31.71 -18.52 5.66
C VAL A 429 -32.83 -19.55 5.82
N ARG A 430 -34.02 -19.18 5.36
CA ARG A 430 -35.22 -20.02 5.33
C ARG A 430 -35.74 -20.15 3.89
N GLY A 431 -36.33 -21.30 3.59
CA GLY A 431 -37.17 -21.46 2.40
C GLY A 431 -38.32 -22.45 2.52
N GLU A 432 -39.04 -22.62 1.42
CA GLU A 432 -40.25 -23.46 1.32
C GLU A 432 -39.91 -24.88 0.87
N LEU A 433 -40.22 -25.90 1.67
CA LEU A 433 -39.85 -27.30 1.35
C LEU A 433 -40.64 -27.86 0.18
N SER A 434 -41.90 -27.43 -0.01
CA SER A 434 -42.70 -27.83 -1.18
C SER A 434 -42.08 -27.34 -2.49
N VAL A 435 -41.53 -26.12 -2.52
CA VAL A 435 -40.85 -25.55 -3.68
C VAL A 435 -39.54 -26.28 -3.95
N LEU A 436 -38.71 -26.49 -2.91
CA LEU A 436 -37.44 -27.21 -3.05
C LEU A 436 -37.64 -28.64 -3.59
N ARG A 437 -38.70 -29.33 -3.16
CA ARG A 437 -39.03 -30.66 -3.68
C ARG A 437 -39.56 -30.63 -5.12
N ALA A 438 -40.34 -29.61 -5.48
CA ALA A 438 -40.90 -29.47 -6.82
C ALA A 438 -39.85 -29.06 -7.85
N SER A 439 -38.86 -28.24 -7.46
CA SER A 439 -37.76 -27.79 -8.31
C SER A 439 -36.66 -28.86 -8.48
N GLY A 440 -36.69 -29.93 -7.69
CA GLY A 440 -35.67 -30.99 -7.72
C GLY A 440 -34.44 -30.68 -6.88
N GLY A 441 -34.52 -29.70 -5.98
CA GLY A 441 -33.44 -29.32 -5.07
C GLY A 441 -32.73 -28.01 -5.42
N ASP A 442 -33.32 -27.17 -6.28
CA ASP A 442 -32.81 -25.85 -6.67
C ASP A 442 -33.19 -24.80 -5.60
N PHE A 443 -32.17 -24.27 -4.92
CA PHE A 443 -32.29 -23.28 -3.85
C PHE A 443 -32.55 -21.85 -4.36
N SER A 444 -32.29 -21.55 -5.63
CA SER A 444 -32.57 -20.22 -6.22
C SER A 444 -34.06 -19.91 -6.30
N GLN A 445 -34.89 -20.96 -6.42
CA GLN A 445 -36.35 -20.83 -6.42
C GLN A 445 -36.97 -21.04 -5.04
N ALA A 446 -36.30 -21.78 -4.16
CA ALA A 446 -36.89 -22.27 -2.91
C ALA A 446 -36.54 -21.42 -1.68
N THR A 447 -35.48 -20.61 -1.74
CA THR A 447 -35.11 -19.67 -0.68
C THR A 447 -36.10 -18.53 -0.65
N ALA A 448 -36.58 -18.19 0.55
CA ALA A 448 -37.66 -17.24 0.73
C ALA A 448 -37.26 -16.01 1.54
N GLU A 449 -36.29 -16.14 2.46
CA GLU A 449 -35.96 -15.08 3.42
C GLU A 449 -34.60 -15.35 4.11
N CYS A 450 -33.80 -14.30 4.30
CA CYS A 450 -32.75 -14.25 5.32
C CYS A 450 -33.40 -13.87 6.66
N ILE A 451 -33.37 -14.77 7.63
CA ILE A 451 -34.06 -14.58 8.92
C ILE A 451 -33.12 -14.14 10.04
N ALA A 452 -31.80 -14.24 9.85
CA ALA A 452 -30.78 -13.68 10.72
C ALA A 452 -29.52 -13.39 9.90
N ASP A 453 -28.96 -12.20 10.06
CA ASP A 453 -27.80 -11.67 9.35
C ASP A 453 -26.80 -11.22 10.40
N ASP A 454 -25.58 -11.74 10.35
CA ASP A 454 -24.54 -11.50 11.37
C ASP A 454 -25.01 -11.70 12.82
N GLU A 455 -25.81 -12.74 13.09
CA GLU A 455 -26.39 -12.98 14.41
C GLU A 455 -25.29 -13.37 15.41
N PRO A 456 -25.00 -12.56 16.44
CA PRO A 456 -23.90 -12.80 17.38
C PRO A 456 -24.23 -13.88 18.41
N THR A 457 -25.47 -14.38 18.41
CA THR A 457 -25.91 -15.48 19.26
C THR A 457 -26.07 -16.77 18.46
N ASN A 458 -26.21 -17.89 19.15
CA ASN A 458 -26.42 -19.19 18.52
C ASN A 458 -27.89 -19.60 18.42
N SER A 459 -28.80 -18.61 18.39
CA SER A 459 -30.23 -18.84 18.33
C SER A 459 -30.98 -17.70 17.63
N VAL A 460 -32.03 -18.02 16.88
CA VAL A 460 -32.96 -17.01 16.33
C VAL A 460 -34.40 -17.42 16.57
N THR A 461 -35.27 -16.45 16.85
CA THR A 461 -36.71 -16.65 16.97
C THR A 461 -37.41 -16.16 15.70
N PHE A 462 -38.21 -17.00 15.07
CA PHE A 462 -39.04 -16.58 13.94
C PHE A 462 -40.53 -16.88 14.20
N ALA A 463 -41.38 -16.07 13.57
CA ALA A 463 -42.84 -16.20 13.64
C ALA A 463 -43.38 -16.70 12.29
N GLY A 464 -44.13 -17.80 12.30
CA GLY A 464 -44.77 -18.33 11.10
C GLY A 464 -44.99 -19.83 11.15
N ASP A 465 -46.19 -20.28 10.80
CA ASP A 465 -46.48 -21.70 10.56
C ASP A 465 -46.52 -21.95 9.04
N PRO A 466 -45.90 -23.04 8.54
CA PRO A 466 -46.09 -23.45 7.15
C PRO A 466 -47.56 -23.83 6.91
N ALA A 467 -47.99 -23.73 5.65
CA ALA A 467 -49.35 -24.15 5.29
C ALA A 467 -49.61 -25.62 5.69
N ALA A 468 -50.87 -25.95 5.98
CA ALA A 468 -51.22 -27.32 6.39
C ALA A 468 -50.83 -28.35 5.31
N GLY A 469 -49.85 -29.20 5.64
CA GLY A 469 -49.28 -30.19 4.72
C GLY A 469 -47.93 -29.80 4.10
N ASP A 470 -47.41 -28.62 4.43
CA ASP A 470 -46.12 -28.08 4.00
C ASP A 470 -45.12 -27.96 5.17
N ALA A 471 -43.88 -27.59 4.87
CA ALA A 471 -42.83 -27.33 5.86
C ALA A 471 -41.83 -26.28 5.35
N PHE A 472 -41.12 -25.64 6.28
CA PHE A 472 -39.94 -24.83 5.96
C PHE A 472 -38.66 -25.68 6.03
N TRP A 473 -37.63 -25.24 5.32
CA TRP A 473 -36.25 -25.66 5.54
C TRP A 473 -35.43 -24.48 6.05
N PHE A 474 -34.34 -24.78 6.75
CA PHE A 474 -33.42 -23.79 7.32
C PHE A 474 -31.98 -24.22 7.07
N LEU A 475 -31.10 -23.26 6.83
CA LEU A 475 -29.66 -23.45 6.79
C LEU A 475 -28.99 -22.37 7.64
N VAL A 476 -27.90 -22.76 8.31
CA VAL A 476 -27.10 -21.88 9.16
C VAL A 476 -25.65 -22.02 8.73
N ARG A 477 -24.94 -20.89 8.61
CA ARG A 477 -23.48 -20.83 8.45
C ARG A 477 -22.90 -19.89 9.49
N GLY A 478 -21.61 -20.04 9.82
CA GLY A 478 -20.88 -18.95 10.45
C GLY A 478 -20.72 -17.79 9.46
N ALA A 479 -20.68 -16.55 9.92
CA ALA A 479 -20.72 -15.35 9.08
C ALA A 479 -19.48 -14.45 9.21
N ASP A 480 -18.41 -14.92 9.87
CA ASP A 480 -17.15 -14.18 9.96
C ASP A 480 -16.42 -14.04 8.60
N CYS A 481 -15.40 -13.18 8.54
CA CYS A 481 -14.77 -12.63 7.33
C CYS A 481 -14.59 -13.62 6.15
N GLY A 482 -15.44 -13.44 5.14
CA GLY A 482 -15.55 -14.27 3.93
C GLY A 482 -16.84 -15.11 3.86
N GLY A 483 -17.58 -15.20 4.97
CA GLY A 483 -18.78 -16.01 5.10
C GLY A 483 -18.47 -17.51 5.12
N GLY A 484 -19.02 -18.23 6.09
CA GLY A 484 -19.07 -19.69 6.01
C GLY A 484 -19.85 -20.17 4.78
N THR A 485 -19.83 -21.48 4.54
CA THR A 485 -20.56 -22.08 3.41
C THR A 485 -21.85 -22.75 3.87
N TYR A 486 -22.93 -22.61 3.09
CA TYR A 486 -24.15 -23.42 3.21
C TYR A 486 -23.99 -24.82 2.58
N GLU A 487 -22.85 -25.07 1.91
CA GLU A 487 -22.53 -26.36 1.31
C GLU A 487 -22.35 -27.46 2.36
N THR A 488 -22.65 -28.69 1.94
CA THR A 488 -22.41 -29.89 2.75
C THR A 488 -21.41 -30.84 2.09
N GLY A 489 -20.99 -30.56 0.85
CA GLY A 489 -20.12 -31.43 0.04
C GLY A 489 -20.74 -32.79 -0.30
N SER A 490 -22.05 -32.97 -0.12
CA SER A 490 -22.73 -34.25 -0.34
C SER A 490 -23.01 -34.46 -1.83
N ILE A 491 -22.72 -35.66 -2.33
CA ILE A 491 -23.07 -36.09 -3.70
C ILE A 491 -24.58 -36.03 -4.01
N SER A 492 -25.42 -35.84 -3.00
CA SER A 492 -26.87 -35.69 -3.13
C SER A 492 -27.33 -34.24 -3.34
N GLN A 493 -26.44 -33.25 -3.33
CA GLN A 493 -26.77 -31.88 -3.68
C GLN A 493 -27.00 -31.76 -5.20
N SER A 494 -28.11 -31.13 -5.60
CA SER A 494 -28.44 -30.95 -7.03
C SER A 494 -27.63 -29.82 -7.68
N GLY A 495 -27.17 -28.86 -6.89
CA GLY A 495 -26.30 -27.74 -7.26
C GLY A 495 -25.63 -27.15 -6.02
N LEU A 496 -24.83 -26.08 -6.20
CA LEU A 496 -24.17 -25.37 -5.12
C LEU A 496 -25.19 -24.45 -4.45
N ARG A 497 -25.47 -24.72 -3.17
CA ARG A 497 -26.39 -23.92 -2.34
C ARG A 497 -25.96 -22.48 -2.21
N ASP A 498 -24.67 -22.18 -2.02
CA ASP A 498 -24.23 -20.79 -1.82
C ASP A 498 -24.59 -19.94 -3.06
N ALA A 499 -24.20 -20.41 -4.24
CA ALA A 499 -24.52 -19.74 -5.51
C ALA A 499 -26.03 -19.69 -5.80
N GLU A 500 -26.77 -20.76 -5.48
CA GLU A 500 -28.22 -20.81 -5.69
C GLU A 500 -28.98 -19.90 -4.71
N ILE A 501 -28.58 -19.86 -3.43
CA ILE A 501 -29.19 -18.99 -2.40
C ILE A 501 -28.94 -17.53 -2.76
N GLU A 502 -27.74 -17.17 -3.20
CA GLU A 502 -27.42 -15.82 -3.67
C GLU A 502 -28.31 -15.42 -4.86
N ALA A 503 -28.44 -16.31 -5.85
CA ALA A 503 -29.29 -16.09 -7.02
C ALA A 503 -30.80 -15.95 -6.69
N SER A 504 -31.25 -16.34 -5.49
CA SER A 504 -32.65 -16.17 -5.07
C SER A 504 -33.03 -14.71 -4.78
N GLY A 505 -32.04 -13.84 -4.56
CA GLY A 505 -32.24 -12.46 -4.09
C GLY A 505 -32.77 -12.35 -2.66
N SER A 506 -32.75 -13.46 -1.90
CA SER A 506 -33.19 -13.55 -0.50
C SER A 506 -32.08 -14.08 0.42
N ALA A 507 -30.82 -14.01 -0.03
CA ALA A 507 -29.65 -14.34 0.78
C ALA A 507 -29.43 -13.30 1.90
N CYS A 508 -28.65 -13.68 2.91
CA CYS A 508 -28.15 -12.71 3.88
C CYS A 508 -27.03 -11.88 3.23
N PRO A 509 -27.00 -10.56 3.43
CA PRO A 509 -25.92 -9.69 2.96
C PRO A 509 -24.51 -10.28 3.24
N ALA A 510 -23.60 -10.18 2.28
CA ALA A 510 -22.20 -10.55 2.50
C ALA A 510 -21.46 -9.47 3.29
N VAL A 511 -20.49 -9.87 4.12
CA VAL A 511 -19.58 -8.97 4.84
C VAL A 511 -18.83 -8.09 3.83
N SER A 512 -19.08 -6.77 3.90
CA SER A 512 -18.45 -5.66 3.18
C SER A 512 -17.63 -6.00 1.92
N SER A 513 -18.28 -6.03 0.75
CA SER A 513 -17.55 -5.79 -0.50
C SER A 513 -16.99 -4.37 -0.46
N LEU A 514 -15.70 -4.18 -0.78
CA LEU A 514 -15.13 -2.85 -0.99
C LEU A 514 -16.09 -2.03 -1.88
N SER A 515 -16.64 -0.95 -1.33
CA SER A 515 -17.40 0.00 -2.13
C SER A 515 -16.42 1.00 -2.74
N TYR A 516 -16.68 1.46 -3.95
CA TYR A 516 -15.82 2.44 -4.62
C TYR A 516 -16.58 3.75 -4.81
N ASP A 517 -15.96 4.85 -4.41
CA ASP A 517 -16.37 6.18 -4.84
C ASP A 517 -15.62 6.53 -6.13
N VAL A 518 -16.33 7.05 -7.13
CA VAL A 518 -15.76 7.33 -8.44
C VAL A 518 -15.88 8.82 -8.72
N GLN A 519 -14.73 9.48 -8.84
CA GLN A 519 -14.64 10.90 -9.11
C GLN A 519 -14.27 11.15 -10.57
N ILE A 520 -14.94 12.12 -11.21
CA ILE A 520 -14.53 12.68 -12.50
C ILE A 520 -13.47 13.74 -12.24
N LEU A 521 -12.26 13.54 -12.75
CA LEU A 521 -11.15 14.49 -12.62
C LEU A 521 -11.16 15.53 -13.76
N ALA A 522 -11.49 15.08 -14.97
CA ALA A 522 -11.66 15.93 -16.15
C ALA A 522 -12.55 15.22 -17.20
N GLN A 523 -13.32 15.99 -17.97
CA GLN A 523 -14.10 15.46 -19.11
C GLN A 523 -14.07 16.41 -20.32
N SER A 524 -14.40 15.89 -21.51
CA SER A 524 -14.52 16.71 -22.71
C SER A 524 -15.54 17.83 -22.51
N GLY A 525 -15.17 19.05 -22.88
CA GLY A 525 -15.98 20.26 -22.66
C GLY A 525 -15.60 21.04 -21.40
N ASP A 526 -14.88 20.45 -20.45
CA ASP A 526 -14.35 21.18 -19.30
C ASP A 526 -13.25 22.17 -19.75
N GLU A 527 -13.16 23.31 -19.06
CA GLU A 527 -12.15 24.33 -19.33
C GLU A 527 -10.82 23.93 -18.66
N PRO A 528 -9.70 23.77 -19.43
CA PRO A 528 -8.42 23.42 -18.83
C PRO A 528 -7.93 24.51 -17.86
N PRO A 529 -7.27 24.15 -16.74
CA PRO A 529 -6.76 25.12 -15.78
C PRO A 529 -5.90 26.21 -16.46
N GLN A 530 -6.24 27.46 -16.15
CA GLN A 530 -5.58 28.66 -16.70
C GLN A 530 -5.70 28.86 -18.22
N ARG A 531 -6.61 28.14 -18.91
CA ARG A 531 -6.85 28.25 -20.36
C ARG A 531 -8.27 28.72 -20.69
N MET A 532 -8.54 29.98 -20.33
CA MET A 532 -9.90 30.53 -20.38
C MET A 532 -10.52 30.53 -21.78
N GLY A 533 -11.69 29.90 -21.91
CA GLY A 533 -12.43 29.80 -23.17
C GLY A 533 -11.98 28.67 -24.10
N GLU A 534 -11.10 27.79 -23.63
CA GLU A 534 -10.78 26.52 -24.31
C GLU A 534 -11.56 25.37 -23.68
N SER A 535 -11.58 24.22 -24.33
CA SER A 535 -12.28 23.04 -23.81
C SER A 535 -11.50 21.78 -24.12
N PHE A 536 -11.37 20.90 -23.13
CA PHE A 536 -10.83 19.56 -23.34
C PHE A 536 -11.62 18.80 -24.41
N THR A 537 -10.91 18.02 -25.22
CA THR A 537 -11.50 17.20 -26.29
C THR A 537 -11.25 15.71 -26.04
N THR A 538 -9.99 15.31 -25.86
CA THR A 538 -9.57 13.91 -25.70
C THR A 538 -8.42 13.79 -24.70
N PHE A 539 -8.23 12.60 -24.13
CA PHE A 539 -7.23 12.33 -23.08
C PHE A 539 -6.40 11.09 -23.38
N THR A 540 -5.14 11.06 -22.93
CA THR A 540 -4.37 9.80 -22.86
C THR A 540 -4.77 8.99 -21.64
N ASP A 541 -4.18 7.81 -21.50
CA ASP A 541 -4.33 7.06 -20.26
C ASP A 541 -3.67 7.84 -19.11
N PRO A 542 -4.29 7.81 -17.91
CA PRO A 542 -3.71 8.42 -16.73
C PRO A 542 -2.62 7.53 -16.12
N ASP A 543 -1.76 8.15 -15.32
CA ASP A 543 -0.82 7.48 -14.42
C ASP A 543 -1.06 7.93 -12.97
N LEU A 544 -0.88 7.02 -12.01
CA LEU A 544 -1.26 7.14 -10.60
C LEU A 544 -0.11 6.71 -9.68
N ASN A 545 0.21 7.52 -8.68
CA ASN A 545 1.15 7.18 -7.61
C ASN A 545 0.45 6.79 -6.29
N ASP A 546 1.21 6.34 -5.30
CA ASP A 546 0.68 5.96 -3.99
C ASP A 546 0.13 7.15 -3.18
N ALA A 547 0.54 8.38 -3.51
CA ALA A 547 -0.04 9.58 -2.91
C ALA A 547 -1.45 9.91 -3.43
N GLY A 548 -1.96 9.19 -4.45
CA GLY A 548 -3.27 9.42 -5.07
C GLY A 548 -3.27 10.52 -6.13
N GLN A 549 -2.10 11.02 -6.51
CA GLN A 549 -1.97 12.01 -7.59
C GLN A 549 -2.17 11.32 -8.93
N VAL A 550 -2.91 11.97 -9.84
CA VAL A 550 -3.17 11.43 -11.17
C VAL A 550 -2.63 12.38 -12.21
N VAL A 551 -1.77 11.91 -13.11
CA VAL A 551 -1.28 12.70 -14.24
C VAL A 551 -1.82 12.17 -15.56
N PHE A 552 -2.16 13.07 -16.48
CA PHE A 552 -2.61 12.69 -17.81
C PHE A 552 -2.31 13.79 -18.84
N LYS A 553 -2.27 13.43 -20.11
CA LYS A 553 -2.26 14.39 -21.21
C LYS A 553 -3.69 14.65 -21.67
N GLY A 554 -4.05 15.92 -21.81
CA GLY A 554 -5.31 16.37 -22.40
C GLY A 554 -5.08 17.19 -23.67
N ASN A 555 -5.85 16.90 -24.72
CA ASN A 555 -5.96 17.75 -25.89
C ASN A 555 -7.13 18.71 -25.70
N PHE A 556 -7.05 19.92 -26.24
CA PHE A 556 -8.10 20.94 -26.13
C PHE A 556 -8.28 21.75 -27.41
N ASP A 557 -9.48 22.29 -27.60
CA ASP A 557 -9.83 23.20 -28.70
C ASP A 557 -10.18 24.58 -28.13
N GLY A 558 -9.70 25.65 -28.76
CA GLY A 558 -9.98 27.00 -28.27
C GLY A 558 -9.41 28.14 -29.11
N PRO A 559 -9.64 29.39 -28.67
CA PRO A 559 -9.14 30.58 -29.33
C PRO A 559 -7.67 30.91 -29.00
N LEU A 560 -7.06 30.26 -28.01
CA LEU A 560 -5.65 30.47 -27.67
C LEU A 560 -4.77 29.60 -28.58
N SER A 561 -3.47 29.83 -28.55
CA SER A 561 -2.51 29.02 -29.29
C SER A 561 -2.19 27.74 -28.54
N GLY A 562 -2.03 26.65 -29.30
CA GLY A 562 -1.81 25.33 -28.76
C GLY A 562 -3.10 24.50 -28.71
N ASN A 563 -2.96 23.19 -28.56
CA ASN A 563 -4.04 22.21 -28.55
C ASN A 563 -3.77 21.00 -27.63
N GLU A 564 -2.70 21.02 -26.83
CA GLU A 564 -2.35 19.91 -25.92
C GLU A 564 -1.55 20.33 -24.68
N GLY A 565 -1.70 19.58 -23.59
CA GLY A 565 -0.94 19.79 -22.36
C GLY A 565 -1.00 18.60 -21.40
N ILE A 566 -0.19 18.66 -20.35
CA ILE A 566 -0.10 17.69 -19.26
C ILE A 566 -0.65 18.33 -17.98
N TYR A 567 -1.51 17.58 -17.31
CA TYR A 567 -2.24 18.03 -16.14
C TYR A 567 -2.10 16.99 -15.02
N THR A 568 -2.00 17.49 -13.78
CA THR A 568 -1.87 16.68 -12.58
C THR A 568 -3.02 17.01 -11.63
N TRP A 569 -3.76 16.00 -11.22
CA TRP A 569 -4.70 16.06 -10.11
C TRP A 569 -3.95 15.93 -8.79
N ASP A 570 -4.13 16.91 -7.91
CA ASP A 570 -3.62 16.88 -6.55
C ASP A 570 -4.77 16.47 -5.61
N PRO A 571 -4.71 15.29 -4.97
CA PRO A 571 -5.75 14.79 -4.09
C PRO A 571 -5.80 15.56 -2.77
N VAL A 572 -4.70 16.20 -2.33
CA VAL A 572 -4.68 17.01 -1.10
C VAL A 572 -5.40 18.34 -1.33
N ALA A 573 -5.16 18.95 -2.49
CA ALA A 573 -5.80 20.21 -2.86
C ALA A 573 -7.19 20.01 -3.49
N GLU A 574 -7.56 18.78 -3.87
CA GLU A 574 -8.71 18.43 -4.69
C GLU A 574 -8.82 19.32 -5.94
N THR A 575 -7.70 19.55 -6.61
CA THR A 575 -7.66 20.44 -7.78
C THR A 575 -6.85 19.85 -8.91
N LEU A 576 -7.35 20.07 -10.13
CA LEU A 576 -6.60 19.83 -11.34
C LEU A 576 -5.65 21.00 -11.59
N GLN A 577 -4.37 20.71 -11.68
CA GLN A 577 -3.31 21.67 -11.93
C GLN A 577 -2.74 21.50 -13.34
N ARG A 578 -2.33 22.61 -13.95
CA ARG A 578 -1.60 22.60 -15.21
C ARG A 578 -0.12 22.42 -14.91
N THR A 579 0.47 21.32 -15.39
CA THR A 579 1.89 21.01 -15.25
C THR A 579 2.67 21.72 -16.36
N VAL A 580 2.37 21.38 -17.61
CA VAL A 580 2.95 22.02 -18.81
C VAL A 580 1.93 21.99 -19.96
N ASP A 581 1.98 22.98 -20.85
CA ASP A 581 1.20 22.96 -22.08
C ASP A 581 1.98 23.58 -23.24
N ASP A 582 1.40 23.54 -24.43
CA ASP A 582 1.98 24.10 -25.65
C ASP A 582 1.77 25.62 -25.85
N SER A 583 1.43 26.36 -24.78
CA SER A 583 1.41 27.83 -24.84
C SER A 583 2.81 28.44 -24.97
N PHE A 584 2.84 29.70 -25.41
CA PHE A 584 4.05 30.51 -25.51
C PHE A 584 4.64 30.95 -24.14
N ASP A 585 4.02 30.58 -23.03
CA ASP A 585 4.36 31.10 -21.70
C ASP A 585 5.39 30.24 -20.94
N PHE A 586 5.75 29.05 -21.48
CA PHE A 586 6.79 28.18 -20.93
C PHE A 586 8.01 28.11 -21.86
N SER A 587 9.19 28.46 -21.35
CA SER A 587 10.48 28.22 -22.03
C SER A 587 11.24 27.13 -21.29
N PRO A 588 11.74 26.08 -21.96
CA PRO A 588 12.54 25.05 -21.31
C PRO A 588 13.77 25.65 -20.60
N PRO A 589 14.23 25.03 -19.49
CA PRO A 589 15.40 25.50 -18.75
C PRO A 589 16.63 25.57 -19.66
N GLY A 590 17.31 26.71 -19.65
CA GLY A 590 18.55 26.91 -20.43
C GLY A 590 18.34 27.34 -21.89
N GLN A 591 17.11 27.40 -22.40
CA GLN A 591 16.82 27.79 -23.78
C GLN A 591 16.03 29.11 -23.88
N SER A 592 16.73 30.24 -23.77
CA SER A 592 16.11 31.57 -23.96
C SER A 592 15.70 31.80 -25.42
N GLY A 593 14.40 31.92 -25.71
CA GLY A 593 13.87 32.24 -27.05
C GLY A 593 13.00 31.15 -27.69
N ALA A 594 12.79 30.07 -26.95
CA ALA A 594 11.84 29.00 -27.19
C ALA A 594 10.41 29.54 -27.44
N THR A 595 9.69 29.06 -28.47
CA THR A 595 8.34 29.56 -28.80
C THR A 595 7.17 28.62 -28.50
N SER A 596 7.31 27.29 -28.47
CA SER A 596 6.19 26.39 -28.08
C SER A 596 6.63 24.93 -27.90
N TRP A 597 5.98 24.21 -26.99
CA TRP A 597 5.98 22.73 -26.90
C TRP A 597 4.99 22.12 -27.89
N THR A 598 5.19 20.89 -28.35
CA THR A 598 4.19 20.08 -29.10
C THR A 598 4.50 18.59 -28.95
N GLY A 599 3.61 17.70 -29.35
CA GLY A 599 3.81 16.25 -29.41
C GLY A 599 4.09 15.60 -28.06
N PHE A 600 3.37 15.99 -27.01
CA PHE A 600 3.49 15.36 -25.70
C PHE A 600 3.15 13.87 -25.77
N SER A 601 3.97 13.00 -25.15
CA SER A 601 3.61 11.61 -24.89
C SER A 601 2.59 11.51 -23.74
N PRO A 602 1.98 10.34 -23.52
CA PRO A 602 1.42 10.03 -22.20
C PRO A 602 2.48 10.32 -21.11
N PRO A 603 2.12 11.08 -20.05
CA PRO A 603 3.03 11.38 -18.97
C PRO A 603 3.14 10.21 -17.98
N LEU A 604 4.26 10.15 -17.27
CA LEU A 604 4.44 9.30 -16.10
C LEU A 604 4.58 10.12 -14.83
N LEU A 605 4.27 9.51 -13.70
CA LEU A 605 4.36 10.07 -12.35
C LEU A 605 5.15 9.12 -11.45
N ASN A 606 6.08 9.65 -10.67
CA ASN A 606 6.73 8.86 -9.62
C ASN A 606 6.18 9.15 -8.23
N GLU A 607 6.68 8.43 -7.23
CA GLU A 607 6.27 8.60 -5.84
C GLU A 607 6.67 9.94 -5.22
N ALA A 608 7.60 10.68 -5.84
CA ALA A 608 7.93 12.05 -5.43
C ALA A 608 6.96 13.10 -6.03
N GLY A 609 6.03 12.69 -6.89
CA GLY A 609 5.11 13.58 -7.60
C GLY A 609 5.76 14.29 -8.80
N HIS A 610 6.93 13.82 -9.26
CA HIS A 610 7.59 14.35 -10.43
C HIS A 610 6.96 13.79 -11.71
N VAL A 611 6.77 14.65 -12.70
CA VAL A 611 6.08 14.31 -13.94
C VAL A 611 7.07 14.17 -15.08
N PHE A 612 7.01 13.04 -15.78
CA PHE A 612 7.92 12.71 -16.85
C PHE A 612 7.20 12.58 -18.19
N PHE A 613 7.77 13.16 -19.24
CA PHE A 613 7.14 13.14 -20.56
C PHE A 613 8.15 13.36 -21.68
N HIS A 614 7.84 12.80 -22.84
CA HIS A 614 8.47 13.19 -24.10
C HIS A 614 7.71 14.38 -24.70
N GLY A 615 8.45 15.33 -25.27
CA GLY A 615 7.89 16.48 -25.97
C GLY A 615 8.80 16.93 -27.11
N ASN A 616 8.19 17.52 -28.14
CA ASN A 616 8.89 18.20 -29.22
C ASN A 616 8.97 19.71 -28.93
N PHE A 617 10.14 20.29 -29.19
CA PHE A 617 10.39 21.71 -29.03
C PHE A 617 10.69 22.39 -30.38
N SER A 618 10.05 23.54 -30.64
CA SER A 618 10.20 24.28 -31.90
C SER A 618 11.24 25.41 -31.82
N PHE A 619 12.44 25.21 -32.40
CA PHE A 619 13.31 26.28 -32.93
C PHE A 619 13.35 26.32 -34.47
N GLY A 620 12.35 25.72 -35.13
CA GLY A 620 12.35 25.52 -36.59
C GLY A 620 13.22 24.36 -37.06
N ASP A 621 13.73 23.53 -36.15
CA ASP A 621 14.51 22.31 -36.40
C ASP A 621 13.81 20.99 -35.99
N ASN A 622 12.64 21.05 -35.32
CA ASN A 622 11.88 19.90 -34.79
C ASN A 622 12.64 19.06 -33.75
N SER A 623 13.41 19.72 -32.88
CA SER A 623 14.12 19.07 -31.77
C SER A 623 13.14 18.33 -30.83
N GLN A 624 13.49 17.12 -30.40
CA GLN A 624 12.75 16.24 -29.51
C GLN A 624 13.51 16.03 -28.20
N GLY A 625 12.80 15.83 -27.10
CA GLY A 625 13.44 15.60 -25.81
C GLY A 625 12.58 14.84 -24.81
N LEU A 626 13.24 14.45 -23.72
CA LEU A 626 12.64 13.75 -22.60
C LEU A 626 12.90 14.53 -21.31
N TYR A 627 11.83 14.86 -20.60
CA TYR A 627 11.81 15.94 -19.60
C TYR A 627 11.17 15.48 -18.29
N VAL A 628 11.75 15.91 -17.16
CA VAL A 628 11.15 15.79 -15.82
C VAL A 628 10.72 17.17 -15.35
N PHE A 629 9.48 17.27 -14.90
CA PHE A 629 8.95 18.41 -14.17
C PHE A 629 8.97 18.09 -12.66
N THR A 630 9.64 18.94 -11.88
CA THR A 630 9.71 18.86 -10.40
C THR A 630 9.11 20.14 -9.80
N ASP A 631 8.66 20.14 -8.54
CA ASP A 631 8.26 21.38 -7.86
C ASP A 631 9.46 21.96 -7.07
N PRO A 632 9.99 23.17 -7.37
CA PRO A 632 9.44 24.23 -8.24
C PRO A 632 10.21 24.43 -9.57
N GLY A 633 10.72 23.38 -10.21
CA GLY A 633 11.60 23.52 -11.39
C GLY A 633 11.54 22.41 -12.43
N GLU A 634 11.95 22.73 -13.65
CA GLU A 634 12.06 21.76 -14.75
C GLU A 634 13.52 21.28 -14.89
N ALA A 635 13.70 20.01 -15.22
CA ALA A 635 15.00 19.41 -15.51
C ALA A 635 14.96 18.65 -16.84
N VAL A 636 16.01 18.84 -17.66
CA VAL A 636 16.17 18.14 -18.95
C VAL A 636 16.96 16.85 -18.71
N ILE A 637 16.42 15.71 -19.15
CA ILE A 637 17.13 14.43 -19.10
C ILE A 637 17.79 14.12 -20.46
N PHE A 638 17.05 14.23 -21.56
CA PHE A 638 17.57 14.09 -22.93
C PHE A 638 17.13 15.25 -23.83
N ASP A 639 18.06 15.72 -24.66
CA ASP A 639 17.84 16.74 -25.71
C ASP A 639 18.58 16.27 -26.97
N ASP A 640 17.89 16.20 -28.10
CA ASP A 640 18.46 15.84 -29.40
C ASP A 640 19.30 16.97 -30.03
N ASN A 641 19.28 18.16 -29.45
CA ASN A 641 20.13 19.28 -29.81
C ASN A 641 21.38 19.34 -28.90
N PRO A 642 22.62 19.19 -29.43
CA PRO A 642 23.86 19.15 -28.63
C PRO A 642 24.29 20.53 -28.06
N LEU A 643 23.34 21.41 -27.71
CA LEU A 643 23.62 22.70 -27.10
C LEU A 643 24.05 22.52 -25.63
N GLN A 644 24.90 23.44 -25.16
CA GLN A 644 25.82 23.32 -24.02
C GLN A 644 25.18 23.19 -22.61
N SER A 645 23.92 22.77 -22.48
CA SER A 645 23.14 22.83 -21.23
C SER A 645 22.83 21.49 -20.57
N VAL A 646 23.09 20.34 -21.21
CA VAL A 646 22.91 19.02 -20.56
C VAL A 646 24.25 18.56 -19.93
N PRO A 647 24.32 18.35 -18.60
CA PRO A 647 25.52 17.83 -17.95
C PRO A 647 25.94 16.47 -18.54
N GLY A 648 27.20 16.36 -18.99
CA GLY A 648 27.76 15.08 -19.42
C GLY A 648 27.51 14.66 -20.87
N GLN A 649 26.77 15.43 -21.69
CA GLN A 649 26.70 15.13 -23.13
C GLN A 649 28.07 15.32 -23.81
N PRO A 650 28.56 14.34 -24.60
CA PRO A 650 29.82 14.48 -25.33
C PRO A 650 29.76 15.65 -26.32
N ALA A 651 30.79 16.50 -26.33
CA ALA A 651 30.82 17.70 -27.17
C ALA A 651 30.74 17.37 -28.69
N ALA A 652 29.57 17.59 -29.30
CA ALA A 652 29.28 17.94 -30.69
C ALA A 652 30.13 17.33 -31.85
N GLN A 653 30.75 16.16 -31.68
CA GLN A 653 31.58 15.51 -32.72
C GLN A 653 31.09 14.10 -33.11
N GLY A 654 29.87 13.69 -32.71
CA GLY A 654 29.32 12.37 -33.09
C GLY A 654 27.79 12.32 -33.19
N PHE A 655 27.08 12.71 -32.13
CA PHE A 655 25.61 12.68 -32.10
C PHE A 655 25.03 13.72 -33.08
N THR A 656 24.57 13.30 -34.26
CA THR A 656 24.01 14.22 -35.25
C THR A 656 22.49 14.16 -35.37
N VAL A 657 21.83 13.13 -34.84
CA VAL A 657 20.37 13.05 -34.66
C VAL A 657 20.09 12.06 -33.52
N PHE A 658 19.30 12.44 -32.52
CA PHE A 658 18.53 11.48 -31.70
C PHE A 658 17.15 11.39 -32.37
N PRO A 659 16.92 10.52 -33.38
CA PRO A 659 15.54 10.25 -33.73
C PRO A 659 15.00 9.41 -32.58
N PHE A 660 14.17 10.00 -31.71
CA PHE A 660 13.29 9.17 -30.90
C PHE A 660 12.48 8.39 -31.94
N SER A 661 12.72 7.08 -32.03
CA SER A 661 11.85 6.21 -32.82
C SER A 661 10.44 6.44 -32.31
N ALA A 662 9.56 6.99 -33.14
CA ALA A 662 8.21 7.38 -32.76
C ALA A 662 7.54 6.22 -31.99
N GLY A 663 7.19 6.46 -30.72
CA GLY A 663 6.57 5.45 -29.86
C GLY A 663 7.41 4.95 -28.68
N VAL A 664 8.53 5.60 -28.32
CA VAL A 664 9.18 5.32 -27.03
C VAL A 664 8.20 5.66 -25.90
N LEU A 665 7.82 4.65 -25.11
CA LEU A 665 7.21 4.88 -23.81
C LEU A 665 8.35 5.29 -22.88
N PRO A 666 8.33 6.51 -22.32
CA PRO A 666 9.28 6.83 -21.27
C PRO A 666 9.09 5.80 -20.13
N LEU A 667 10.17 5.39 -19.48
CA LEU A 667 10.09 4.76 -18.16
C LEU A 667 10.68 5.70 -17.13
N LEU A 668 10.09 5.71 -15.96
CA LEU A 668 10.48 6.57 -14.85
C LEU A 668 10.80 5.71 -13.63
N SER A 669 11.91 6.01 -12.97
CA SER A 669 12.17 5.50 -11.63
C SER A 669 11.79 6.55 -10.59
N ASP A 670 11.60 6.15 -9.34
CA ASP A 670 11.46 7.08 -8.20
C ASP A 670 12.65 8.04 -8.00
N ASN A 671 13.80 7.72 -8.58
CA ASN A 671 15.01 8.54 -8.53
C ASN A 671 15.23 9.40 -9.78
N ASP A 672 14.18 9.69 -10.55
CA ASP A 672 14.20 10.53 -11.76
C ASP A 672 15.13 10.03 -12.88
N PHE A 673 15.35 8.71 -12.97
CA PHE A 673 15.97 8.09 -14.13
C PHE A 673 14.97 7.99 -15.27
N GLY A 674 15.44 8.29 -16.48
CA GLY A 674 14.71 8.06 -17.72
C GLY A 674 15.48 7.10 -18.63
N VAL A 675 14.79 6.16 -19.27
CA VAL A 675 15.40 5.25 -20.25
C VAL A 675 14.68 5.32 -21.60
N THR A 676 15.46 5.23 -22.67
CA THR A 676 14.96 5.28 -24.05
C THR A 676 15.82 4.41 -24.96
N ALA A 677 15.20 3.86 -26.00
CA ALA A 677 15.93 3.36 -27.17
C ALA A 677 16.26 4.56 -28.08
N ALA A 678 17.46 4.58 -28.66
CA ALA A 678 17.92 5.66 -29.50
C ALA A 678 18.92 5.21 -30.56
N HIS A 679 19.00 5.98 -31.64
CA HIS A 679 20.04 5.89 -32.65
C HIS A 679 21.08 6.99 -32.45
N TYR A 680 22.35 6.70 -32.73
CA TYR A 680 23.41 7.70 -32.79
C TYR A 680 24.45 7.39 -33.87
N ASP A 681 24.99 8.43 -34.49
CA ASP A 681 26.14 8.33 -35.38
C ASP A 681 27.45 8.39 -34.57
N ASP A 682 28.39 7.48 -34.82
CA ASP A 682 29.74 7.58 -34.26
C ASP A 682 30.60 8.65 -34.96
N ALA A 683 31.86 8.80 -34.50
CA ALA A 683 32.80 9.77 -35.07
C ALA A 683 33.16 9.53 -36.56
N VAL A 684 32.69 8.42 -37.14
CA VAL A 684 32.89 8.03 -38.54
C VAL A 684 31.56 7.98 -39.32
N PHE A 685 30.46 8.45 -38.73
CA PHE A 685 29.09 8.44 -39.29
C PHE A 685 28.55 7.03 -39.54
N ILE A 686 28.85 6.12 -38.63
CA ILE A 686 28.16 4.83 -38.55
C ILE A 686 26.99 4.99 -37.58
N ASP A 687 25.79 4.70 -38.07
CA ASP A 687 24.56 4.66 -37.27
C ASP A 687 24.60 3.43 -36.35
N HIS A 688 24.30 3.66 -35.08
CA HIS A 688 24.28 2.68 -34.01
C HIS A 688 22.93 2.74 -33.29
N GLU A 689 22.33 1.60 -33.06
CA GLU A 689 21.10 1.44 -32.27
C GLU A 689 21.44 0.97 -30.85
N GLY A 690 20.80 1.55 -29.83
CA GLY A 690 21.02 1.16 -28.45
C GLY A 690 19.96 1.66 -27.46
N VAL A 691 20.12 1.23 -26.22
CA VAL A 691 19.34 1.66 -25.05
C VAL A 691 20.21 2.55 -24.17
N TYR A 692 19.63 3.68 -23.75
CA TYR A 692 20.31 4.71 -22.98
C TYR A 692 19.47 5.12 -21.78
N LEU A 693 20.15 5.25 -20.64
CA LEU A 693 19.59 5.72 -19.38
C LEU A 693 20.15 7.12 -19.10
N GLY A 694 19.34 8.05 -18.63
CA GLY A 694 19.78 9.39 -18.28
C GLY A 694 19.20 9.83 -16.94
N ASP A 695 19.90 10.73 -16.26
CA ASP A 695 19.31 11.57 -15.22
C ASP A 695 19.79 13.02 -15.33
N SER A 696 19.06 13.90 -14.65
CA SER A 696 19.30 15.35 -14.65
C SER A 696 20.65 15.77 -14.02
N ALA A 697 21.33 14.90 -13.28
CA ALA A 697 22.51 15.22 -12.47
C ALA A 697 23.83 14.62 -13.00
N SER A 698 23.79 13.45 -13.65
CA SER A 698 24.92 12.58 -13.98
C SER A 698 25.10 12.35 -15.48
N GLY A 699 24.11 12.73 -16.30
CA GLY A 699 24.15 12.64 -17.74
C GLY A 699 23.71 11.28 -18.29
N ILE A 700 24.12 10.96 -19.52
CA ILE A 700 23.68 9.76 -20.24
C ILE A 700 24.62 8.57 -19.96
N VAL A 701 24.04 7.46 -19.53
CA VAL A 701 24.65 6.14 -19.35
C VAL A 701 24.20 5.21 -20.47
N ARG A 702 25.16 4.57 -21.14
CA ARG A 702 24.86 3.52 -22.12
C ARG A 702 24.48 2.22 -21.40
N VAL A 703 23.28 1.71 -21.68
CA VAL A 703 22.77 0.43 -21.17
C VAL A 703 23.27 -0.71 -22.06
N ALA A 704 22.97 -0.65 -23.36
CA ALA A 704 23.46 -1.57 -24.39
C ALA A 704 23.39 -0.92 -25.78
N ASP A 705 24.23 -1.35 -26.72
CA ASP A 705 24.17 -0.95 -28.14
C ASP A 705 24.67 -2.09 -29.04
N ASP A 706 24.55 -1.94 -30.35
CA ASP A 706 25.05 -2.90 -31.35
C ASP A 706 26.59 -3.09 -31.36
N THR A 707 27.34 -2.25 -30.62
CA THR A 707 28.80 -2.30 -30.54
C THR A 707 29.32 -3.28 -29.49
N ILE A 708 28.47 -3.69 -28.55
CA ILE A 708 28.82 -4.66 -27.51
C ILE A 708 28.26 -6.05 -27.82
N SER A 709 28.94 -7.10 -27.34
CA SER A 709 28.43 -8.46 -27.46
C SER A 709 27.43 -8.78 -26.34
N PRO A 710 26.28 -9.41 -26.64
CA PRO A 710 25.35 -9.84 -25.61
C PRO A 710 26.01 -10.82 -24.63
N PRO A 711 25.77 -10.68 -23.31
CA PRO A 711 26.31 -11.61 -22.33
C PRO A 711 25.88 -13.05 -22.64
N GLY A 712 26.84 -13.98 -22.67
CA GLY A 712 26.60 -15.38 -23.04
C GLY A 712 26.69 -15.70 -24.54
N GLN A 713 26.75 -14.69 -25.41
CA GLN A 713 26.79 -14.83 -26.88
C GLN A 713 28.08 -14.26 -27.47
N ALA A 714 29.22 -14.83 -27.06
CA ALA A 714 30.53 -14.36 -27.50
C ALA A 714 30.67 -14.44 -29.03
N GLY A 715 30.92 -13.30 -29.68
CA GLY A 715 31.07 -13.19 -31.13
C GLY A 715 29.80 -12.84 -31.91
N SER A 716 28.69 -12.57 -31.20
CA SER A 716 27.51 -11.90 -31.75
C SER A 716 27.45 -10.43 -31.31
N SER A 717 26.59 -9.66 -31.97
CA SER A 717 26.23 -8.28 -31.63
C SER A 717 24.72 -8.19 -31.47
N PHE A 718 24.24 -7.21 -30.70
CA PHE A 718 22.86 -6.80 -30.76
C PHE A 718 22.51 -6.28 -32.17
N VAL A 719 21.28 -6.54 -32.62
CA VAL A 719 20.79 -6.13 -33.95
C VAL A 719 19.42 -5.43 -33.90
N GLY A 720 18.83 -5.31 -32.71
CA GLY A 720 17.58 -4.60 -32.47
C GLY A 720 17.18 -4.66 -31.01
N PHE A 721 16.48 -3.63 -30.54
CA PHE A 721 15.96 -3.51 -29.19
C PHE A 721 14.45 -3.26 -29.20
N ASP A 722 13.72 -3.93 -28.30
CA ASP A 722 12.28 -3.69 -28.15
C ASP A 722 12.00 -2.43 -27.32
N LEU A 723 10.86 -1.79 -27.60
CA LEU A 723 10.46 -0.52 -26.96
C LEU A 723 9.72 -0.69 -25.62
N PHE A 724 9.30 -1.91 -25.26
CA PHE A 724 8.50 -2.18 -24.06
C PHE A 724 9.36 -2.62 -22.87
N MET A 725 10.36 -1.82 -22.52
CA MET A 725 11.28 -2.09 -21.41
C MET A 725 10.58 -2.01 -20.03
N SER A 726 11.31 -2.36 -18.97
CA SER A 726 10.91 -2.08 -17.58
C SER A 726 12.10 -1.57 -16.77
N MET A 727 11.86 -0.68 -15.81
CA MET A 727 12.90 -0.09 -14.97
C MET A 727 12.46 0.01 -13.52
N ASN A 728 13.32 -0.39 -12.59
CA ASN A 728 12.99 -0.28 -11.16
C ASN A 728 13.42 1.05 -10.54
N ALA A 729 13.06 1.29 -9.27
CA ALA A 729 13.41 2.50 -8.54
C ALA A 729 14.94 2.77 -8.51
N GLY A 730 15.76 1.72 -8.48
CA GLY A 730 17.23 1.80 -8.52
C GLY A 730 17.81 2.19 -9.89
N GLY A 731 16.99 2.25 -10.93
CA GLY A 731 17.37 2.53 -12.32
C GLY A 731 17.96 1.32 -13.06
N ASP A 732 17.76 0.10 -12.54
CA ASP A 732 18.08 -1.11 -13.29
C ASP A 732 17.07 -1.29 -14.42
N VAL A 733 17.53 -1.70 -15.60
CA VAL A 733 16.70 -1.77 -16.81
C VAL A 733 16.61 -3.21 -17.25
N ALA A 734 15.40 -3.76 -17.40
CA ALA A 734 15.18 -4.99 -18.17
C ALA A 734 14.67 -4.67 -19.56
N MET A 735 15.23 -5.40 -20.52
CA MET A 735 14.96 -5.21 -21.93
C MET A 735 15.06 -6.54 -22.66
N HIS A 736 14.17 -6.70 -23.63
CA HIS A 736 14.37 -7.66 -24.69
C HIS A 736 15.32 -7.07 -25.74
N ALA A 737 16.19 -7.91 -26.29
CA ALA A 737 17.00 -7.55 -27.43
C ALA A 737 17.23 -8.73 -28.39
N GLU A 738 17.29 -8.41 -29.68
CA GLU A 738 17.67 -9.33 -30.73
C GLU A 738 19.20 -9.35 -30.92
N TYR A 739 19.76 -10.52 -31.23
CA TYR A 739 21.18 -10.65 -31.55
C TYR A 739 21.43 -11.64 -32.69
N GLY A 740 22.47 -11.37 -33.48
CA GLY A 740 22.87 -12.23 -34.58
C GLY A 740 21.75 -12.46 -35.61
N VAL A 741 21.49 -13.72 -35.98
CA VAL A 741 20.43 -14.09 -36.94
C VAL A 741 19.35 -14.87 -36.21
N GLY A 742 18.29 -14.17 -35.78
CA GLY A 742 17.12 -14.75 -35.12
C GLY A 742 17.32 -15.16 -33.65
N GLY A 743 18.34 -14.62 -32.99
CA GLY A 743 18.54 -14.79 -31.55
C GLY A 743 17.73 -13.77 -30.77
N HIS A 744 17.03 -14.21 -29.71
CA HIS A 744 16.29 -13.36 -28.78
C HIS A 744 16.83 -13.56 -27.36
N GLY A 745 16.89 -12.48 -26.58
CA GLY A 745 17.34 -12.52 -25.20
C GLY A 745 16.58 -11.52 -24.31
N MET A 746 16.42 -11.90 -23.04
CA MET A 746 16.03 -11.01 -21.95
C MET A 746 17.29 -10.64 -21.16
N TYR A 747 17.53 -9.34 -21.00
CA TYR A 747 18.71 -8.81 -20.34
C TYR A 747 18.32 -7.83 -19.24
N ARG A 748 19.15 -7.75 -18.21
CA ARG A 748 19.02 -6.76 -17.13
C ARG A 748 20.32 -5.98 -17.00
N PHE A 749 20.26 -4.67 -17.14
CA PHE A 749 21.36 -3.78 -16.83
C PHE A 749 21.26 -3.32 -15.37
N VAL A 750 22.33 -3.51 -14.61
CA VAL A 750 22.42 -3.10 -13.21
C VAL A 750 23.13 -1.76 -13.12
N ARG A 751 22.39 -0.68 -12.91
CA ARG A 751 22.90 0.71 -12.97
C ARG A 751 24.06 0.93 -12.00
N ALA A 752 23.89 0.48 -10.76
CA ALA A 752 24.89 0.68 -9.70
C ALA A 752 26.27 0.09 -10.03
N SER A 753 26.31 -0.99 -10.83
CA SER A 753 27.56 -1.65 -11.23
C SER A 753 27.97 -1.38 -12.68
N GLY A 754 27.06 -0.84 -13.51
CA GLY A 754 27.23 -0.73 -14.95
C GLY A 754 27.29 -2.08 -15.68
N THR A 755 26.77 -3.15 -15.07
CA THR A 755 26.88 -4.52 -15.60
C THR A 755 25.62 -4.91 -16.37
N LEU A 756 25.80 -5.41 -17.59
CA LEU A 756 24.73 -6.06 -18.35
C LEU A 756 24.70 -7.57 -18.06
N LEU A 757 23.60 -8.05 -17.50
CA LEU A 757 23.36 -9.44 -17.14
C LEU A 757 22.43 -10.11 -18.15
N ARG A 758 22.67 -11.40 -18.40
CA ARG A 758 21.76 -12.26 -19.16
C ARG A 758 20.75 -12.89 -18.22
N VAL A 759 19.48 -12.54 -18.38
CA VAL A 759 18.37 -13.20 -17.69
C VAL A 759 17.98 -14.48 -18.42
N ALA A 760 17.73 -14.40 -19.74
CA ALA A 760 17.42 -15.56 -20.57
C ALA A 760 17.84 -15.35 -22.03
N ASP A 761 18.20 -16.43 -22.73
CA ASP A 761 18.41 -16.43 -24.18
C ASP A 761 18.21 -17.84 -24.77
N GLY A 762 18.25 -17.96 -26.09
CA GLY A 762 18.13 -19.26 -26.79
C GLY A 762 19.25 -20.29 -26.50
N SER A 763 20.29 -19.94 -25.75
CA SER A 763 21.31 -20.90 -25.29
C SER A 763 20.97 -21.53 -23.93
N LEU A 764 19.99 -20.99 -23.20
CA LEU A 764 19.50 -21.56 -21.96
C LEU A 764 18.37 -22.57 -22.22
N VAL A 765 18.33 -23.59 -21.36
CA VAL A 765 17.23 -24.55 -21.31
C VAL A 765 16.14 -23.98 -20.41
N PRO A 766 14.88 -23.86 -20.88
CA PRO A 766 13.77 -23.42 -20.04
C PRO A 766 13.61 -24.38 -18.83
N PRO A 767 13.47 -23.86 -17.60
CA PRO A 767 13.36 -24.71 -16.41
C PRO A 767 12.19 -25.69 -16.52
N GLY A 768 12.41 -26.94 -16.11
CA GLY A 768 11.39 -28.00 -16.18
C GLY A 768 11.22 -28.65 -17.56
N GLN A 769 11.99 -28.25 -18.56
CA GLN A 769 11.98 -28.83 -19.91
C GLN A 769 13.16 -29.79 -20.15
N ALA A 770 13.09 -30.57 -21.23
CA ALA A 770 14.17 -31.46 -21.64
C ALA A 770 15.44 -30.67 -21.97
N ILE A 771 16.63 -31.28 -21.79
CA ILE A 771 17.92 -30.59 -22.04
C ILE A 771 18.15 -30.18 -23.51
N THR A 772 17.32 -30.68 -24.43
CA THR A 772 17.30 -30.30 -25.85
C THR A 772 16.41 -29.10 -26.14
N ALA A 773 15.61 -28.66 -25.16
CA ALA A 773 14.73 -27.51 -25.29
C ALA A 773 15.51 -26.21 -25.20
N SER A 774 15.03 -25.19 -25.91
CA SER A 774 15.63 -23.86 -25.93
C SER A 774 14.56 -22.79 -26.13
N PHE A 775 14.75 -21.63 -25.52
CA PHE A 775 13.97 -20.44 -25.84
C PHE A 775 14.10 -20.13 -27.34
N SER A 776 12.98 -19.87 -28.00
CA SER A 776 12.93 -19.56 -29.43
C SER A 776 12.47 -18.14 -29.70
N VAL A 777 11.53 -17.64 -28.90
CA VAL A 777 11.06 -16.25 -28.94
C VAL A 777 10.85 -15.83 -27.49
N ILE A 778 11.35 -14.67 -27.13
CA ILE A 778 11.08 -14.05 -25.83
C ILE A 778 10.20 -12.84 -26.11
N ASP A 779 9.16 -12.64 -25.32
CA ASP A 779 8.23 -11.52 -25.46
C ASP A 779 8.93 -10.20 -25.09
N GLY A 780 8.53 -9.13 -25.79
CA GLY A 780 9.16 -7.81 -25.72
C GLY A 780 8.78 -6.99 -24.48
N SER A 781 7.85 -7.49 -23.66
CA SER A 781 7.24 -6.76 -22.54
C SER A 781 7.53 -7.40 -21.18
N PRO A 782 8.78 -7.37 -20.68
CA PRO A 782 9.11 -7.81 -19.31
C PRO A 782 8.42 -6.95 -18.26
N SER A 783 8.19 -7.51 -17.07
CA SER A 783 7.84 -6.77 -15.86
C SER A 783 8.93 -6.98 -14.80
N MET A 784 9.24 -5.94 -14.03
CA MET A 784 10.35 -5.92 -13.08
C MET A 784 9.88 -5.45 -11.71
N ASN A 785 10.54 -5.85 -10.63
CA ASN A 785 10.35 -5.23 -9.32
C ASN A 785 11.65 -4.61 -8.79
N ASP A 786 11.57 -3.94 -7.63
CA ASP A 786 12.71 -3.22 -7.04
C ASP A 786 13.88 -4.09 -6.59
N THR A 787 13.64 -5.39 -6.36
CA THR A 787 14.72 -6.35 -6.13
C THR A 787 15.51 -6.67 -7.41
N GLY A 788 14.95 -6.30 -8.56
CA GLY A 788 15.47 -6.56 -9.90
C GLY A 788 15.16 -7.96 -10.42
N ALA A 789 14.14 -8.61 -9.87
CA ALA A 789 13.55 -9.79 -10.49
C ALA A 789 12.77 -9.38 -11.74
N VAL A 790 12.85 -10.20 -12.79
CA VAL A 790 12.27 -9.93 -14.12
C VAL A 790 11.35 -11.09 -14.48
N ALA A 791 10.06 -10.81 -14.59
CA ALA A 791 9.06 -11.72 -15.13
C ALA A 791 8.92 -11.51 -16.64
N PHE A 792 8.92 -12.59 -17.41
CA PHE A 792 8.75 -12.52 -18.86
C PHE A 792 8.05 -13.75 -19.42
N HIS A 793 7.28 -13.53 -20.49
CA HIS A 793 6.70 -14.59 -21.29
C HIS A 793 7.68 -15.02 -22.39
N ALA A 794 7.77 -16.31 -22.68
CA ALA A 794 8.62 -16.82 -23.76
C ALA A 794 8.06 -18.11 -24.39
N SER A 795 8.28 -18.22 -25.69
CA SER A 795 8.10 -19.46 -26.44
C SER A 795 9.39 -20.27 -26.49
N PHE A 796 9.27 -21.60 -26.52
CA PHE A 796 10.39 -22.52 -26.61
C PHE A 796 10.13 -23.66 -27.59
N THR A 797 11.21 -24.27 -28.09
CA THR A 797 11.15 -25.41 -29.01
C THR A 797 11.81 -26.65 -28.39
N ASN A 798 11.52 -27.83 -28.95
CA ASN A 798 12.07 -29.12 -28.52
C ASN A 798 11.78 -29.50 -27.03
N GLY A 799 10.81 -28.83 -26.41
CA GLY A 799 10.27 -29.13 -25.08
C GLY A 799 8.90 -29.83 -25.15
N THR A 800 8.27 -29.96 -23.99
CA THR A 800 6.88 -30.40 -23.82
C THR A 800 6.03 -29.17 -23.58
N GLY A 801 5.10 -28.86 -24.48
CA GLY A 801 4.53 -27.52 -24.62
C GLY A 801 5.39 -26.64 -25.53
N ASP A 802 5.04 -25.36 -25.63
CA ASP A 802 5.74 -24.38 -26.47
C ASP A 802 5.78 -22.95 -25.88
N GLN A 803 5.15 -22.69 -24.73
CA GLN A 803 5.13 -21.39 -24.06
C GLN A 803 5.24 -21.50 -22.53
N GLY A 804 5.81 -20.47 -21.90
CA GLY A 804 5.91 -20.36 -20.44
C GLY A 804 6.13 -18.94 -19.95
N ILE A 805 5.90 -18.74 -18.65
CA ILE A 805 6.22 -17.54 -17.90
C ILE A 805 7.33 -17.88 -16.91
N TYR A 806 8.35 -17.03 -16.89
CA TYR A 806 9.59 -17.27 -16.14
C TYR A 806 9.96 -16.04 -15.33
N LEU A 807 10.64 -16.27 -14.22
CA LEU A 807 11.13 -15.23 -13.31
C LEU A 807 12.64 -15.40 -13.11
N GLY A 808 13.42 -14.33 -13.23
CA GLY A 808 14.86 -14.36 -12.94
C GLY A 808 15.49 -12.97 -12.83
N ASP A 809 16.69 -12.92 -12.27
CA ASP A 809 17.42 -11.67 -11.98
C ASP A 809 18.73 -11.53 -12.78
N GLY A 810 19.11 -12.56 -13.53
CA GLY A 810 20.36 -12.66 -14.28
C GLY A 810 21.60 -13.08 -13.46
N VAL A 811 21.43 -13.40 -12.18
CA VAL A 811 22.49 -13.87 -11.27
C VAL A 811 22.19 -15.30 -10.79
N GLY A 812 20.96 -15.54 -10.36
CA GLY A 812 20.44 -16.82 -9.91
C GLY A 812 19.90 -17.72 -11.02
N PRO A 813 19.44 -18.93 -10.68
CA PRO A 813 18.74 -19.78 -11.64
C PRO A 813 17.39 -19.17 -12.04
N LEU A 814 16.99 -19.37 -13.30
CA LEU A 814 15.63 -19.06 -13.75
C LEU A 814 14.60 -19.92 -13.00
N THR A 815 13.55 -19.28 -12.53
CA THR A 815 12.38 -19.92 -11.94
C THR A 815 11.29 -20.06 -13.01
N ARG A 816 10.68 -21.25 -13.10
CA ARG A 816 9.48 -21.47 -13.90
C ARG A 816 8.26 -21.12 -13.05
N VAL A 817 7.54 -20.08 -13.44
CA VAL A 817 6.25 -19.69 -12.83
C VAL A 817 5.15 -20.61 -13.36
N LEU A 818 5.03 -20.70 -14.69
CA LEU A 818 4.06 -21.55 -15.38
C LEU A 818 4.61 -21.96 -16.76
N ASP A 819 4.22 -23.13 -17.26
CA ASP A 819 4.31 -23.47 -18.68
C ASP A 819 3.06 -24.22 -19.16
N ASN A 820 2.86 -24.27 -20.48
CA ASN A 820 1.75 -25.01 -21.09
C ASN A 820 2.08 -26.49 -21.35
N SER A 821 3.03 -27.08 -20.62
CA SER A 821 3.43 -28.48 -20.78
C SER A 821 2.36 -29.50 -20.34
N GLY A 822 1.32 -29.02 -19.66
CA GLY A 822 0.33 -29.85 -18.96
C GLY A 822 0.75 -30.26 -17.54
N SER A 823 1.91 -29.77 -17.05
CA SER A 823 2.39 -30.05 -15.68
C SER A 823 1.63 -29.27 -14.60
N PHE A 824 0.94 -28.21 -14.98
CA PHE A 824 0.19 -27.33 -14.09
C PHE A 824 -1.31 -27.56 -14.26
N ALA A 825 -2.01 -27.74 -13.15
CA ALA A 825 -3.47 -27.78 -13.15
C ALA A 825 -4.03 -26.36 -13.28
N VAL A 826 -5.13 -26.23 -14.01
CA VAL A 826 -5.90 -24.98 -14.03
C VAL A 826 -6.77 -24.94 -12.76
N PRO A 827 -6.60 -23.97 -11.86
CA PRO A 827 -7.41 -23.86 -10.66
C PRO A 827 -8.91 -23.83 -11.00
N GLY A 828 -9.74 -24.52 -10.20
CA GLY A 828 -11.19 -24.63 -10.44
C GLY A 828 -11.64 -25.50 -11.62
N ARG A 829 -10.72 -25.99 -12.47
CA ARG A 829 -11.05 -26.73 -13.71
C ARG A 829 -10.34 -28.08 -13.82
N PRO A 830 -10.85 -29.14 -13.15
CA PRO A 830 -10.24 -30.47 -13.21
C PRO A 830 -10.09 -31.00 -14.64
N GLY A 831 -8.86 -31.35 -15.03
CA GLY A 831 -8.54 -31.92 -16.34
C GLY A 831 -8.37 -30.89 -17.47
N ALA A 832 -8.53 -29.59 -17.20
CA ALA A 832 -8.14 -28.56 -18.14
C ALA A 832 -6.62 -28.36 -18.13
N SER A 833 -6.09 -27.82 -19.24
CA SER A 833 -4.69 -27.44 -19.38
C SER A 833 -4.58 -26.08 -20.02
N PHE A 834 -3.58 -25.30 -19.60
CA PHE A 834 -3.21 -24.03 -20.21
C PHE A 834 -2.82 -24.23 -21.67
N LEU A 835 -3.19 -23.28 -22.52
CA LEU A 835 -2.96 -23.30 -23.96
C LEU A 835 -2.05 -22.12 -24.37
N THR A 836 -2.55 -20.89 -24.22
CA THR A 836 -1.78 -19.67 -24.50
C THR A 836 -1.65 -18.83 -23.22
N LEU A 837 -0.48 -18.22 -23.03
CA LEU A 837 -0.18 -17.38 -21.88
C LEU A 837 -0.05 -15.91 -22.33
N GLY A 838 -0.54 -15.00 -21.50
CA GLY A 838 -0.40 -13.55 -21.67
C GLY A 838 0.89 -13.02 -21.07
N VAL A 839 1.09 -11.72 -21.25
CA VAL A 839 2.21 -10.98 -20.65
C VAL A 839 2.07 -10.96 -19.13
N PRO A 840 3.12 -11.26 -18.36
CA PRO A 840 3.07 -11.22 -16.90
C PRO A 840 3.20 -9.79 -16.34
N ALA A 841 2.51 -9.51 -15.24
CA ALA A 841 2.76 -8.39 -14.34
C ALA A 841 3.35 -8.93 -13.03
N LEU A 842 4.41 -8.32 -12.53
CA LEU A 842 5.17 -8.75 -11.35
C LEU A 842 5.06 -7.70 -10.25
N ASN A 843 4.59 -8.04 -9.05
CA ASN A 843 4.57 -7.08 -7.94
C ASN A 843 5.90 -7.06 -7.14
N ALA A 844 6.00 -6.14 -6.18
CA ALA A 844 7.13 -6.03 -5.26
C ALA A 844 7.41 -7.31 -4.44
N SER A 845 6.36 -8.06 -4.09
CA SER A 845 6.44 -9.32 -3.32
C SER A 845 6.95 -10.51 -4.14
N GLY A 846 7.04 -10.37 -5.46
CA GLY A 846 7.46 -11.44 -6.36
C GLY A 846 6.31 -12.26 -6.94
N ASP A 847 5.07 -11.85 -6.72
CA ASP A 847 3.90 -12.49 -7.27
C ASP A 847 3.69 -12.11 -8.72
N VAL A 848 3.20 -13.06 -9.51
CA VAL A 848 3.06 -12.90 -10.96
C VAL A 848 1.61 -13.09 -11.37
N VAL A 849 0.99 -12.02 -11.88
CA VAL A 849 -0.34 -12.03 -12.48
C VAL A 849 -0.23 -12.16 -13.99
N PHE A 850 -1.10 -12.97 -14.59
CA PHE A 850 -1.16 -13.12 -16.04
C PHE A 850 -2.54 -13.59 -16.51
N SER A 851 -2.90 -13.23 -17.73
CA SER A 851 -4.05 -13.82 -18.41
C SER A 851 -3.64 -15.12 -19.13
N ALA A 852 -4.56 -16.07 -19.26
CA ALA A 852 -4.32 -17.29 -20.01
C ALA A 852 -5.59 -17.86 -20.65
N THR A 853 -5.42 -18.53 -21.78
CA THR A 853 -6.46 -19.43 -22.32
C THR A 853 -6.17 -20.85 -21.85
N PHE A 854 -7.23 -21.63 -21.62
CA PHE A 854 -7.12 -23.02 -21.22
C PHE A 854 -8.19 -23.87 -21.92
N THR A 855 -8.08 -25.18 -21.80
CA THR A 855 -9.04 -26.11 -22.38
C THR A 855 -10.44 -25.84 -21.82
N GLY A 856 -11.31 -25.25 -22.64
CA GLY A 856 -12.70 -24.97 -22.28
C GLY A 856 -12.96 -23.59 -21.68
N GLY A 857 -11.97 -22.69 -21.62
CA GLY A 857 -12.17 -21.34 -21.07
C GLY A 857 -10.95 -20.43 -21.17
N SER A 858 -11.02 -19.30 -20.47
CA SER A 858 -9.94 -18.32 -20.34
C SER A 858 -10.06 -17.64 -18.98
N GLY A 859 -9.01 -17.01 -18.48
CA GLY A 859 -8.99 -16.45 -17.13
C GLY A 859 -7.80 -15.56 -16.83
N VAL A 860 -7.85 -14.93 -15.65
CA VAL A 860 -6.73 -14.24 -14.99
C VAL A 860 -6.26 -15.10 -13.82
N PHE A 861 -4.96 -15.24 -13.67
CA PHE A 861 -4.34 -16.10 -12.67
C PHE A 861 -3.24 -15.36 -11.93
N LEU A 862 -3.08 -15.70 -10.65
CA LEU A 862 -2.04 -15.20 -9.76
C LEU A 862 -1.16 -16.36 -9.34
N ALA A 863 0.15 -16.23 -9.55
CA ALA A 863 1.16 -17.13 -9.01
C ALA A 863 1.88 -16.46 -7.83
N ALA A 864 1.64 -16.96 -6.62
CA ALA A 864 2.14 -16.39 -5.37
C ALA A 864 2.62 -17.51 -4.44
N GLY A 865 3.82 -17.38 -3.84
CA GLY A 865 4.36 -18.38 -2.92
C GLY A 865 4.49 -19.82 -3.48
N GLY A 866 4.53 -19.97 -4.81
CA GLY A 866 4.52 -21.27 -5.50
C GLY A 866 3.14 -21.91 -5.68
N ALA A 867 2.07 -21.26 -5.19
CA ALA A 867 0.69 -21.61 -5.48
C ALA A 867 0.19 -20.88 -6.73
N LEU A 868 -0.83 -21.45 -7.38
CA LEU A 868 -1.51 -20.85 -8.51
C LEU A 868 -3.00 -20.71 -8.17
N THR A 869 -3.51 -19.48 -8.22
CA THR A 869 -4.89 -19.13 -7.88
C THR A 869 -5.59 -18.55 -9.11
N ALA A 870 -6.85 -18.91 -9.32
CA ALA A 870 -7.68 -18.24 -10.33
C ALA A 870 -8.23 -16.95 -9.71
N ILE A 871 -7.95 -15.82 -10.36
CA ILE A 871 -8.48 -14.50 -10.01
C ILE A 871 -9.81 -14.26 -10.72
N LEU A 872 -9.91 -14.73 -11.96
CA LEU A 872 -11.14 -14.71 -12.74
C LEU A 872 -11.15 -15.92 -13.68
N ASP A 873 -12.25 -16.67 -13.70
CA ASP A 873 -12.62 -17.50 -14.84
C ASP A 873 -13.68 -16.76 -15.65
N LEU A 874 -13.54 -16.66 -16.97
CA LEU A 874 -14.51 -15.90 -17.76
C LEU A 874 -15.92 -16.53 -17.76
N ALA A 875 -16.08 -17.77 -17.29
CA ALA A 875 -17.41 -18.34 -17.06
C ALA A 875 -18.07 -17.88 -15.76
N ASP A 876 -17.35 -17.15 -14.91
CA ASP A 876 -17.88 -16.62 -13.65
C ASP A 876 -18.99 -15.60 -13.90
N SER A 877 -19.89 -15.49 -12.92
CA SER A 877 -20.92 -14.46 -12.93
C SER A 877 -20.31 -13.08 -12.74
N VAL A 878 -20.85 -12.10 -13.44
CA VAL A 878 -20.39 -10.71 -13.35
C VAL A 878 -21.02 -10.04 -12.12
N PRO A 879 -20.22 -9.49 -11.19
CA PRO A 879 -20.76 -8.83 -10.00
C PRO A 879 -21.70 -7.67 -10.38
N GLY A 880 -22.87 -7.63 -9.74
CA GLY A 880 -23.91 -6.62 -10.01
C GLY A 880 -24.69 -6.81 -11.33
N GLN A 881 -24.44 -7.88 -12.10
CA GLN A 881 -25.12 -8.15 -13.38
C GLN A 881 -25.72 -9.56 -13.42
N PRO A 882 -26.95 -9.77 -12.90
CA PRO A 882 -27.56 -11.10 -12.82
C PRO A 882 -27.67 -11.79 -14.19
N GLY A 883 -27.08 -13.00 -14.29
CA GLY A 883 -27.10 -13.82 -15.51
C GLY A 883 -26.11 -13.41 -16.60
N ALA A 884 -25.26 -12.40 -16.34
CA ALA A 884 -24.17 -12.03 -17.23
C ALA A 884 -22.90 -12.86 -16.95
N THR A 885 -22.11 -13.06 -17.99
CA THR A 885 -20.79 -13.72 -17.91
C THR A 885 -19.75 -12.93 -18.67
N PHE A 886 -18.51 -13.00 -18.21
CA PHE A 886 -17.38 -12.38 -18.91
C PHE A 886 -17.08 -13.10 -20.24
N PHE A 887 -16.48 -12.38 -21.18
CA PHE A 887 -16.00 -12.99 -22.44
C PHE A 887 -14.67 -12.41 -22.95
N ALA A 888 -14.20 -11.29 -22.40
CA ALA A 888 -12.85 -10.79 -22.62
C ALA A 888 -12.31 -10.08 -21.37
N VAL A 889 -10.99 -10.05 -21.22
CA VAL A 889 -10.27 -9.30 -20.17
C VAL A 889 -9.25 -8.40 -20.84
N GLY A 890 -9.10 -7.18 -20.34
CA GLY A 890 -8.11 -6.21 -20.77
C GLY A 890 -6.83 -6.27 -19.94
N SER A 891 -6.20 -5.11 -19.76
CA SER A 891 -4.96 -4.96 -19.01
C SER A 891 -5.18 -5.30 -17.54
N VAL A 892 -4.17 -5.93 -16.93
CA VAL A 892 -4.14 -6.30 -15.52
C VAL A 892 -3.11 -5.44 -14.79
N SER A 893 -3.42 -5.04 -13.56
CA SER A 893 -2.47 -4.42 -12.63
C SER A 893 -2.53 -5.15 -11.30
N VAL A 894 -1.43 -5.16 -10.56
CA VAL A 894 -1.30 -5.88 -9.29
C VAL A 894 -0.59 -5.03 -8.24
N THR A 895 -1.14 -4.99 -7.02
CA THR A 895 -0.51 -4.32 -5.87
C THR A 895 0.53 -5.21 -5.19
N ALA A 896 1.35 -4.65 -4.31
CA ALA A 896 2.26 -5.43 -3.46
C ALA A 896 1.54 -6.44 -2.55
N SER A 897 0.28 -6.16 -2.16
CA SER A 897 -0.57 -7.08 -1.38
C SER A 897 -1.21 -8.20 -2.21
N GLY A 898 -1.06 -8.15 -3.55
CA GLY A 898 -1.61 -9.16 -4.45
C GLY A 898 -3.06 -8.90 -4.90
N HIS A 899 -3.59 -7.70 -4.66
CA HIS A 899 -4.88 -7.30 -5.22
C HIS A 899 -4.72 -7.04 -6.72
N VAL A 900 -5.73 -7.42 -7.50
CA VAL A 900 -5.62 -7.45 -8.96
C VAL A 900 -6.75 -6.66 -9.60
N ALA A 901 -6.43 -5.54 -10.24
CA ALA A 901 -7.40 -4.76 -11.02
C ALA A 901 -7.33 -5.12 -12.50
N PHE A 902 -8.49 -5.17 -13.15
CA PHE A 902 -8.58 -5.43 -14.59
C PHE A 902 -9.87 -4.87 -15.20
N THR A 903 -9.80 -4.52 -16.48
CA THR A 903 -11.02 -4.30 -17.27
C THR A 903 -11.52 -5.61 -17.83
N ALA A 904 -12.83 -5.79 -17.92
CA ALA A 904 -13.41 -6.99 -18.51
C ALA A 904 -14.69 -6.67 -19.27
N ARG A 905 -14.90 -7.41 -20.36
CA ARG A 905 -16.13 -7.35 -21.15
C ARG A 905 -17.04 -8.50 -20.81
N TYR A 906 -18.34 -8.24 -20.78
CA TYR A 906 -19.36 -9.21 -20.42
C TYR A 906 -20.57 -9.17 -21.34
N SER A 907 -21.33 -10.26 -21.35
CA SER A 907 -22.56 -10.38 -22.14
C SER A 907 -23.70 -10.93 -21.27
N GLY A 908 -24.93 -10.54 -21.58
CA GLY A 908 -26.13 -10.99 -20.85
C GLY A 908 -26.64 -10.03 -19.76
N GLY A 909 -25.90 -8.95 -19.47
CA GLY A 909 -26.27 -7.90 -18.51
C GLY A 909 -26.69 -6.58 -19.16
N VAL A 910 -26.68 -5.50 -18.38
CA VAL A 910 -26.81 -4.12 -18.86
C VAL A 910 -25.40 -3.57 -19.08
N GLY A 911 -25.09 -3.09 -20.30
CA GLY A 911 -23.71 -2.75 -20.70
C GLY A 911 -22.94 -3.95 -21.27
N ASP A 912 -21.70 -3.74 -21.69
CA ASP A 912 -20.82 -4.79 -22.18
C ASP A 912 -19.36 -4.75 -21.66
N GLU A 913 -19.03 -3.79 -20.79
CA GLU A 913 -17.70 -3.61 -20.20
C GLU A 913 -17.74 -3.02 -18.78
N GLY A 914 -16.74 -3.36 -17.97
CA GLY A 914 -16.54 -2.80 -16.63
C GLY A 914 -15.10 -2.92 -16.14
N LEU A 915 -14.86 -2.29 -14.98
CA LEU A 915 -13.64 -2.31 -14.20
C LEU A 915 -13.90 -3.08 -12.90
N TYR A 916 -13.02 -4.03 -12.60
CA TYR A 916 -13.15 -4.96 -11.48
C TYR A 916 -11.83 -5.04 -10.71
N LEU A 917 -11.94 -5.30 -9.41
CA LEU A 917 -10.82 -5.59 -8.52
C LEU A 917 -11.04 -6.96 -7.88
N HIS A 918 -10.02 -7.80 -7.84
CA HIS A 918 -9.96 -8.92 -6.91
C HIS A 918 -9.15 -8.51 -5.68
N ASP A 919 -9.79 -8.42 -4.51
CA ASP A 919 -9.21 -7.88 -3.26
C ASP A 919 -8.40 -8.91 -2.44
N GLY A 920 -8.09 -10.03 -3.08
CA GLY A 920 -7.43 -11.19 -2.46
C GLY A 920 -8.41 -12.25 -1.98
N THR A 921 -9.68 -11.90 -1.78
CA THR A 921 -10.75 -12.81 -1.41
C THR A 921 -11.84 -12.91 -2.46
N ASP A 922 -12.36 -11.77 -2.90
CA ASP A 922 -13.56 -11.66 -3.73
C ASP A 922 -13.33 -10.81 -4.97
N LEU A 923 -14.12 -11.10 -6.00
CA LEU A 923 -14.20 -10.27 -7.20
C LEU A 923 -15.23 -9.16 -7.02
N VAL A 924 -14.74 -7.93 -6.90
CA VAL A 924 -15.51 -6.71 -6.66
C VAL A 924 -15.73 -5.94 -7.96
N ARG A 925 -16.95 -5.43 -8.16
CA ARG A 925 -17.24 -4.45 -9.21
C ARG A 925 -16.87 -3.05 -8.70
N VAL A 926 -15.91 -2.42 -9.38
CA VAL A 926 -15.55 -1.01 -9.14
C VAL A 926 -16.57 -0.12 -9.83
N ILE A 927 -16.73 -0.30 -11.15
CA ILE A 927 -17.70 0.42 -11.97
C ILE A 927 -17.92 -0.33 -13.29
N ASP A 928 -19.11 -0.25 -13.88
CA ASP A 928 -19.38 -0.78 -15.22
C ASP A 928 -20.27 0.17 -16.04
N GLU A 929 -20.47 -0.13 -17.33
CA GLU A 929 -21.28 0.71 -18.22
C GLU A 929 -22.75 0.86 -17.82
N SER A 930 -23.27 0.00 -16.94
CA SER A 930 -24.62 0.17 -16.39
C SER A 930 -24.69 1.23 -15.32
N ASP A 931 -23.54 1.66 -14.80
CA ASP A 931 -23.47 2.63 -13.72
C ASP A 931 -23.88 4.03 -14.18
N ALA A 932 -24.94 4.53 -13.56
CA ALA A 932 -25.49 5.85 -13.84
C ALA A 932 -25.25 6.84 -12.70
N SER A 933 -24.49 6.46 -11.66
CA SER A 933 -24.22 7.28 -10.47
C SER A 933 -23.59 8.63 -10.83
N LEU A 934 -22.74 8.66 -11.85
CA LEU A 934 -22.06 9.85 -12.34
C LEU A 934 -22.92 10.74 -13.25
N GLY A 935 -24.15 10.31 -13.57
CA GLY A 935 -25.00 10.99 -14.57
C GLY A 935 -24.42 10.96 -15.99
N LEU A 936 -23.38 10.16 -16.23
CA LEU A 936 -22.76 9.92 -17.52
C LEU A 936 -23.23 8.58 -18.11
N THR A 937 -23.05 8.39 -19.41
CA THR A 937 -23.25 7.09 -20.07
C THR A 937 -21.92 6.66 -20.66
N MET A 938 -21.25 5.71 -20.02
CA MET A 938 -19.97 5.16 -20.48
C MET A 938 -20.19 4.11 -21.57
N THR A 939 -19.21 3.98 -22.46
CA THR A 939 -19.27 3.09 -23.65
C THR A 939 -17.94 2.40 -23.95
N ASN A 940 -16.91 2.64 -23.12
CA ASN A 940 -15.59 2.01 -23.18
C ASN A 940 -14.80 2.39 -21.91
N LEU A 941 -14.23 1.43 -21.19
CA LEU A 941 -13.41 1.68 -19.99
C LEU A 941 -11.97 1.24 -20.23
N HIS A 942 -11.02 2.13 -19.93
CA HIS A 942 -9.60 1.93 -20.18
C HIS A 942 -8.76 2.27 -18.94
N MET A 943 -8.14 1.27 -18.32
CA MET A 943 -7.09 1.53 -17.32
C MET A 943 -5.78 1.91 -18.00
N LEU A 944 -5.24 1.01 -18.83
CA LEU A 944 -3.98 1.17 -19.55
C LEU A 944 -4.12 0.58 -20.96
N THR A 945 -3.74 1.34 -21.99
CA THR A 945 -3.73 0.90 -23.40
C THR A 945 -2.51 0.05 -23.75
N THR A 946 -1.50 -0.02 -22.86
CA THR A 946 -0.29 -0.82 -23.00
C THR A 946 -0.18 -1.88 -21.89
N THR A 947 0.73 -2.85 -22.09
CA THR A 947 0.91 -4.09 -21.31
C THR A 947 0.94 -3.87 -19.80
N GLY A 948 0.43 -4.85 -19.03
CA GLY A 948 0.25 -4.80 -17.57
C GLY A 948 1.42 -4.21 -16.79
N SER A 949 1.07 -3.51 -15.72
CA SER A 949 1.96 -2.75 -14.84
C SER A 949 2.13 -3.46 -13.49
N SER A 950 3.29 -3.28 -12.87
CA SER A 950 3.67 -3.86 -11.58
C SER A 950 3.21 -3.04 -10.36
N GLY A 951 2.21 -2.18 -10.52
CA GLY A 951 1.87 -1.21 -9.47
C GLY A 951 2.97 -0.16 -9.26
N GLY A 952 3.65 0.28 -10.33
CA GLY A 952 4.66 1.35 -10.30
C GLY A 952 6.12 0.89 -10.22
N ALA A 953 6.41 -0.30 -9.69
CA ALA A 953 7.79 -0.79 -9.49
C ALA A 953 8.62 -1.10 -10.78
N ASP A 954 7.99 -1.11 -11.96
CA ASP A 954 8.59 -1.44 -13.25
C ASP A 954 8.72 -0.23 -14.18
N GLY A 955 8.43 0.96 -13.64
CA GLY A 955 8.62 2.26 -14.27
C GLY A 955 7.68 2.51 -15.46
N LYS A 956 6.69 1.62 -15.67
CA LYS A 956 5.60 1.80 -16.63
C LYS A 956 4.45 2.57 -15.99
N PRO A 957 3.51 3.11 -16.78
CA PRO A 957 2.34 3.75 -16.21
C PRO A 957 1.58 2.79 -15.30
N ASN A 958 1.13 3.31 -14.17
CA ASN A 958 0.39 2.62 -13.15
C ASN A 958 -1.05 3.14 -13.09
N ALA A 959 -2.00 2.21 -13.11
CA ALA A 959 -3.41 2.53 -12.93
C ALA A 959 -3.92 2.15 -11.54
N LEU A 960 -3.18 1.36 -10.75
CA LEU A 960 -3.61 0.82 -9.46
C LEU A 960 -2.51 1.06 -8.41
N ASN A 961 -2.82 1.82 -7.37
CA ASN A 961 -1.85 2.10 -6.30
C ASN A 961 -2.01 1.15 -5.09
N SER A 962 -1.11 1.25 -4.13
CA SER A 962 -1.10 0.43 -2.91
C SER A 962 -2.31 0.63 -1.99
N SER A 963 -3.09 1.70 -2.19
CA SER A 963 -4.33 1.98 -1.48
C SER A 963 -5.58 1.52 -2.24
N ASP A 964 -5.40 0.63 -3.22
CA ASP A 964 -6.46 0.10 -4.10
C ASP A 964 -7.26 1.16 -4.87
N SER A 965 -6.69 2.36 -5.03
CA SER A 965 -7.26 3.39 -5.88
C SER A 965 -6.92 3.12 -7.33
N ILE A 966 -7.87 3.39 -8.24
CA ILE A 966 -7.74 3.09 -9.65
C ILE A 966 -7.97 4.34 -10.51
N ALA A 967 -6.96 4.76 -11.27
CA ALA A 967 -7.09 5.81 -12.26
C ALA A 967 -7.41 5.20 -13.64
N PHE A 968 -8.40 5.74 -14.35
CA PHE A 968 -8.80 5.22 -15.65
C PHE A 968 -9.42 6.29 -16.56
N ARG A 969 -9.45 6.02 -17.86
CA ARG A 969 -10.16 6.81 -18.87
C ARG A 969 -11.45 6.09 -19.28
N ALA A 970 -12.52 6.85 -19.52
CA ALA A 970 -13.75 6.33 -20.11
C ALA A 970 -14.15 7.10 -21.37
N SER A 971 -14.67 6.37 -22.38
CA SER A 971 -15.40 6.98 -23.49
C SER A 971 -16.88 7.12 -23.14
N LEU A 972 -17.45 8.28 -23.42
CA LEU A 972 -18.83 8.65 -23.11
C LEU A 972 -19.71 8.65 -24.36
N ALA A 973 -21.01 8.44 -24.16
CA ALA A 973 -22.00 8.53 -25.20
C ALA A 973 -21.93 9.89 -25.94
N GLY A 974 -21.88 9.84 -27.27
CA GLY A 974 -21.70 11.04 -28.11
C GLY A 974 -20.25 11.35 -28.48
N GLY A 975 -19.29 10.53 -28.04
CA GLY A 975 -17.87 10.63 -28.43
C GLY A 975 -17.03 11.55 -27.54
N ALA A 976 -17.55 11.94 -26.38
CA ALA A 976 -16.78 12.60 -25.33
C ALA A 976 -15.93 11.59 -24.55
N GLU A 977 -14.96 12.06 -23.78
CA GLU A 977 -14.08 11.26 -22.92
C GLU A 977 -14.00 11.87 -21.52
N ALA A 978 -13.60 11.05 -20.54
CA ALA A 978 -13.33 11.50 -19.18
C ALA A 978 -12.15 10.75 -18.57
N VAL A 979 -11.42 11.42 -17.68
CA VAL A 979 -10.42 10.83 -16.76
C VAL A 979 -11.06 10.75 -15.38
N LEU A 980 -10.98 9.58 -14.76
CA LEU A 980 -11.64 9.26 -13.50
C LEU A 980 -10.66 8.64 -12.51
N LEU A 981 -10.99 8.78 -11.23
CA LEU A 981 -10.32 8.12 -10.12
C LEU A 981 -11.37 7.39 -9.30
N ALA A 982 -11.22 6.09 -9.16
CA ALA A 982 -11.98 5.29 -8.21
C ALA A 982 -11.15 5.12 -6.92
N THR A 983 -11.72 5.46 -5.78
CA THR A 983 -11.11 5.26 -4.46
C THR A 983 -11.97 4.34 -3.62
N VAL A 984 -11.36 3.60 -2.70
CA VAL A 984 -12.12 2.79 -1.75
C VAL A 984 -12.98 3.72 -0.89
N GLY A 985 -14.30 3.53 -0.96
CA GLY A 985 -15.27 4.33 -0.24
C GLY A 985 -15.19 4.07 1.27
N SER A 986 -15.20 5.14 2.06
CA SER A 986 -15.56 5.06 3.47
C SER A 986 -17.08 4.94 3.58
N GLU A 987 -17.60 3.81 4.09
CA GLU A 987 -19.01 3.77 4.53
C GLU A 987 -19.29 4.70 5.71
#